data_AF-Q4L3X6-F1
#
_entry.id   AF-Q4L3X6-F1
#
_cell.length_a   1.000
_cell.length_b   1.000
_cell.length_c   1.000
_cell.angle_alpha   90.00
_cell.angle_beta   90.00
_cell.angle_gamma   90.00
#
_symmetry.space_group_name_H-M   'P 1'
#
loop_
_entity.id
_entity.type
_entity.pdbx_description
1 polymer ?
#
loop_
_entity_poly.entity_id
_entity_poly.type
_entity_poly.pdbx_seq_one_letter_code
_entity_poly.pdbx_strand_id
1 'polypeptide(L)'
;MLSELKTKLHSLFGSDFISQVEQNFETIKSWADKKDNEYQNHVTNQKNAHKSSQIKHTIKSGQDVNLQDHERYQDEQITNLVLGHNGDGVQELRASRTSMDAQNFDDLSNRLYHDFLRENNEREKLRAELLKKIQRIVNVDDFGGDPTGQKDSTKAFQDALGTGNVLVTMSAGTYLTTGIKMPNNSRLVGQGKDITTIKFMDSTPAENIGITNLKMGGNAENISLENFSFNGNKFRQDKTLQPSGGSRSSNIRFAGVTNGYIYNVKSYDALLHCIDVTYANDDYYYEGDGNRVPSTLESRHIHIDNCEVYGHGDDGITTHHSRYLTITNCYSHHPTIGKGNNNGIEIDDGSQFVFLDGNRTQGNFGGVEIKAHATTSAAAGVFVSNHLSIGDLRSYNIRHIGHHRAKTDKRSLTAYNVALNNCMALYPVYNGTYPGSSARALVISGYTNVSVNNFTAIGNSDFNKIDGGKTDSNLPVIAVQFMAENVILNNITVTGFTTAGQDIKFFGGDNRGERFILSNVNIYNSSPKVGIASGGGIYDLKIINGNLKGRGTGNGIETYNNTTMISGITADNYSNAAVIANEKYKTVPTVLKGGLSAGSTGSAAVDPRSVVLATTGNSRAYSPRSFVLGSGMSSKAYGSRSGIINSLSSETDKEAHTQTVFNSRNVKSPGSYRVVAGYSSTGKPSTANIKVDLNTLNGNLNLAGKLTQNNADIAELFESQSGQPIELGTIVTLDGDKIRKAQPNDEPIGVISGTAALVANDKTYHHKDRYLQNEYGMTLTKRVQREFEDIDGNPVFEWRDEPIENPNYNENLPYVSRSERPEWNTVGLIGQIYTNVEKDVIAGDLINGKAGIGYKDNVNGKGRVMAVTTPYNEERGFAIALVLWGVK
;
A
#
# COMPACT_ATOMS: atom_id res chain seq x y z
N MET A 1 52.09 14.23 -11.13
CA MET A 1 52.16 15.42 -10.23
C MET A 1 51.99 16.77 -10.93
N LEU A 2 52.91 17.29 -11.76
CA LEU A 2 52.70 18.61 -12.41
C LEU A 2 51.68 18.62 -13.57
N SER A 3 51.29 17.46 -14.10
CA SER A 3 50.23 17.28 -15.11
C SER A 3 48.83 17.15 -14.49
N GLU A 4 48.72 16.64 -13.27
CA GLU A 4 47.44 16.45 -12.56
C GLU A 4 46.90 17.76 -11.98
N LEU A 5 47.80 18.67 -11.56
CA LEU A 5 47.43 20.03 -11.12
C LEU A 5 46.98 20.97 -12.26
N LYS A 6 47.08 20.52 -13.52
CA LYS A 6 46.73 21.32 -14.71
C LYS A 6 45.36 21.00 -15.31
N THR A 7 44.65 19.99 -14.79
CA THR A 7 43.36 19.52 -15.34
C THR A 7 42.29 19.18 -14.30
N LYS A 8 42.61 19.28 -13.00
CA LYS A 8 41.64 19.18 -11.91
C LYS A 8 42.02 20.12 -10.78
N LEU A 9 41.16 21.11 -10.48
CA LEU A 9 41.28 21.91 -9.26
C LEU A 9 40.58 21.22 -8.08
N HIS A 10 41.14 21.40 -6.89
CA HIS A 10 40.71 20.74 -5.65
C HIS A 10 39.30 21.18 -5.20
N SER A 11 38.54 20.27 -4.60
CA SER A 11 37.14 20.39 -4.16
C SER A 11 36.84 21.43 -3.06
N LEU A 12 37.80 22.32 -2.74
CA LEU A 12 37.65 23.37 -1.72
C LEU A 12 37.03 24.66 -2.27
N PHE A 13 36.95 24.82 -3.60
CA PHE A 13 36.40 26.00 -4.25
C PHE A 13 35.04 25.72 -4.89
N GLY A 14 34.20 26.76 -5.03
CA GLY A 14 32.87 26.64 -5.66
C GLY A 14 32.95 26.22 -7.13
N SER A 15 31.96 25.47 -7.60
CA SER A 15 31.92 24.88 -8.95
C SER A 15 32.08 25.90 -10.07
N ASP A 16 31.50 27.09 -9.92
CA ASP A 16 31.54 28.14 -10.93
C ASP A 16 32.96 28.71 -11.06
N PHE A 17 33.67 28.84 -9.93
CA PHE A 17 35.07 29.29 -9.92
C PHE A 17 35.98 28.23 -10.56
N ILE A 18 35.80 26.96 -10.23
CA ILE A 18 36.59 25.87 -10.82
C ILE A 18 36.36 25.81 -12.34
N SER A 19 35.10 25.81 -12.79
CA SER A 19 34.77 25.76 -14.22
C SER A 19 35.33 26.96 -14.98
N GLN A 20 35.25 28.16 -14.38
CA GLN A 20 35.77 29.36 -15.04
C GLN A 20 37.29 29.35 -15.12
N VAL A 21 37.98 28.86 -14.09
CA VAL A 21 39.44 28.76 -14.06
C VAL A 21 39.94 27.66 -15.01
N GLU A 22 39.29 26.51 -15.06
CA GLU A 22 39.61 25.44 -16.03
C GLU A 22 39.40 25.92 -17.47
N GLN A 23 38.28 26.58 -17.75
CA GLN A 23 38.01 27.16 -19.07
C GLN A 23 39.04 28.24 -19.45
N ASN A 24 39.48 29.05 -18.50
CA ASN A 24 40.54 30.04 -18.73
C ASN A 24 41.89 29.37 -19.03
N PHE A 25 42.28 28.34 -18.27
CA PHE A 25 43.53 27.61 -18.52
C PHE A 25 43.53 26.84 -19.83
N GLU A 26 42.41 26.22 -20.21
CA GLU A 26 42.25 25.57 -21.50
C GLU A 26 42.36 26.56 -22.66
N THR A 27 41.72 27.73 -22.52
CA THR A 27 41.80 28.81 -23.51
C THR A 27 43.24 29.31 -23.66
N ILE A 28 43.93 29.54 -22.54
CA ILE A 28 45.34 29.96 -22.52
C ILE A 28 46.24 28.88 -23.14
N LYS A 29 46.01 27.60 -22.81
CA LYS A 29 46.80 26.48 -23.34
C LYS A 29 46.57 26.30 -24.83
N SER A 30 45.33 26.31 -25.29
CA SER A 30 45.02 26.20 -26.73
C SER A 30 45.64 27.36 -27.51
N TRP A 31 45.58 28.57 -26.95
CA TRP A 31 46.28 29.73 -27.51
C TRP A 31 47.79 29.55 -27.53
N ALA A 32 48.39 29.07 -26.42
CA ALA A 32 49.83 28.86 -26.29
C ALA A 32 50.35 27.75 -27.22
N ASP A 33 49.68 26.60 -27.29
CA ASP A 33 50.05 25.49 -28.18
C ASP A 33 49.91 25.88 -29.65
N LYS A 34 48.87 26.65 -29.99
CA LYS A 34 48.71 27.20 -31.33
C LYS A 34 49.83 28.18 -31.66
N LYS A 35 50.19 29.05 -30.71
CA LYS A 35 51.29 30.02 -30.86
C LYS A 35 52.64 29.35 -30.96
N ASP A 36 52.89 28.31 -30.17
CA ASP A 36 54.14 27.55 -30.22
C ASP A 36 54.26 26.79 -31.54
N ASN A 37 53.20 26.14 -32.01
CA ASN A 37 53.22 25.51 -33.35
C ASN A 37 53.39 26.53 -34.48
N GLU A 38 52.73 27.70 -34.42
CA GLU A 38 52.93 28.80 -35.38
C GLU A 38 54.38 29.31 -35.33
N TYR A 39 54.95 29.47 -34.14
CA TYR A 39 56.33 29.93 -33.93
C TYR A 39 57.37 28.91 -34.38
N GLN A 40 57.21 27.63 -34.02
CA GLN A 40 58.10 26.56 -34.47
C GLN A 40 58.07 26.47 -36.01
N ASN A 41 56.90 26.54 -36.63
CA ASN A 41 56.79 26.57 -38.09
C ASN A 41 57.46 27.82 -38.70
N HIS A 42 57.32 28.98 -38.05
CA HIS A 42 58.00 30.22 -38.46
C HIS A 42 59.54 30.11 -38.37
N VAL A 43 60.07 29.47 -37.33
CA VAL A 43 61.51 29.33 -37.09
C VAL A 43 62.14 28.22 -37.94
N THR A 44 61.47 27.08 -38.14
CA THR A 44 62.08 25.92 -38.81
C THR A 44 61.84 25.90 -40.32
N ASN A 45 60.69 26.39 -40.80
CA ASN A 45 60.27 26.22 -42.19
C ASN A 45 60.28 27.54 -43.00
N GLN A 46 60.28 28.71 -42.36
CA GLN A 46 60.21 30.01 -43.04
C GLN A 46 61.56 30.74 -43.04
N LYS A 47 62.54 30.26 -43.84
CA LYS A 47 63.92 30.80 -43.92
C LYS A 47 64.06 32.29 -44.31
N ASN A 48 63.01 32.93 -44.85
CA ASN A 48 62.97 34.36 -45.19
C ASN A 48 61.73 35.00 -44.53
N ALA A 49 61.76 35.13 -43.20
CA ALA A 49 60.61 35.45 -42.35
C ALA A 49 59.92 36.81 -42.64
N HIS A 50 60.60 37.73 -43.34
CA HIS A 50 60.07 39.06 -43.67
C HIS A 50 60.40 39.44 -45.11
N LYS A 51 59.58 38.98 -46.05
CA LYS A 51 59.51 39.50 -47.42
C LYS A 51 58.70 40.81 -47.40
N SER A 52 59.01 41.75 -48.29
CA SER A 52 58.17 42.95 -48.50
C SER A 52 56.71 42.58 -48.84
N SER A 53 56.46 41.35 -49.32
CA SER A 53 55.12 40.79 -49.53
C SER A 53 54.29 40.56 -48.26
N GLN A 54 54.88 40.74 -47.08
CA GLN A 54 54.21 40.55 -45.79
C GLN A 54 53.94 41.90 -45.09
N ILE A 55 54.37 43.02 -45.69
CA ILE A 55 54.20 44.37 -45.16
C ILE A 55 53.07 45.04 -45.94
N LYS A 56 52.04 45.51 -45.22
CA LYS A 56 51.00 46.36 -45.81
C LYS A 56 51.39 47.81 -45.62
N HIS A 57 51.29 48.59 -46.70
CA HIS A 57 51.52 50.03 -46.66
C HIS A 57 50.21 50.74 -47.01
N THR A 58 49.76 51.65 -46.15
CA THR A 58 48.61 52.49 -46.43
C THR A 58 49.05 53.64 -47.32
N ILE A 59 48.67 53.62 -48.59
CA ILE A 59 48.98 54.71 -49.51
C ILE A 59 48.15 55.96 -49.15
N LYS A 60 48.57 57.12 -49.66
CA LYS A 60 48.01 58.44 -49.31
C LYS A 60 46.49 58.59 -49.54
N SER A 61 45.89 57.73 -50.37
CA SER A 61 44.45 57.61 -50.60
C SER A 61 43.70 56.83 -49.52
N GLY A 62 44.41 56.28 -48.52
CA GLY A 62 43.85 55.57 -47.37
C GLY A 62 43.65 54.07 -47.57
N GLN A 63 44.11 53.48 -48.69
CA GLN A 63 43.98 52.05 -48.96
C GLN A 63 45.28 51.30 -48.64
N ASP A 64 45.14 50.12 -48.03
CA ASP A 64 46.28 49.25 -47.72
C ASP A 64 46.67 48.42 -48.95
N VAL A 65 47.93 48.51 -49.36
CA VAL A 65 48.49 47.70 -50.45
C VAL A 65 49.62 46.80 -49.94
N ASN A 66 49.82 45.67 -50.61
CA ASN A 66 50.99 44.82 -50.39
C ASN A 66 52.24 45.57 -50.86
N LEU A 67 53.24 45.77 -49.99
CA LEU A 67 54.39 46.61 -50.30
C LEU A 67 55.23 46.06 -51.47
N GLN A 68 55.39 44.74 -51.57
CA GLN A 68 56.12 44.13 -52.70
C GLN A 68 55.40 44.32 -54.03
N ASP A 69 54.08 44.13 -54.06
CA ASP A 69 53.30 44.28 -55.29
C ASP A 69 53.24 45.76 -55.69
N HIS A 70 53.17 46.67 -54.71
CA HIS A 70 53.15 48.10 -54.95
C HIS A 70 54.48 48.63 -55.50
N GLU A 71 55.62 48.23 -54.92
CA GLU A 71 56.95 48.62 -55.41
C GLU A 71 57.20 48.09 -56.83
N ARG A 72 56.83 46.83 -57.11
CA ARG A 72 56.95 46.25 -58.46
C ARG A 72 56.04 46.92 -59.48
N TYR A 73 54.79 47.21 -59.09
CA TYR A 73 53.86 47.95 -59.95
C TYR A 73 54.38 49.36 -60.26
N GLN A 74 54.95 50.05 -59.26
CA GLN A 74 55.58 51.36 -59.47
C GLN A 74 56.82 51.26 -60.37
N ASP A 75 57.69 50.27 -60.18
CA ASP A 75 58.87 50.05 -61.03
C ASP A 75 58.50 49.79 -62.49
N GLU A 76 57.48 48.96 -62.75
CA GLU A 76 56.99 48.70 -64.12
C GLU A 76 56.29 49.93 -64.73
N GLN A 77 55.53 50.69 -63.94
CA GLN A 77 54.97 51.98 -64.37
C GLN A 77 56.08 52.98 -64.73
N ILE A 78 57.12 53.10 -63.89
CA ILE A 78 58.26 54.00 -64.10
C ILE A 78 59.08 53.59 -65.32
N THR A 79 59.35 52.29 -65.49
CA THR A 79 60.11 51.75 -66.62
C THR A 79 59.42 52.08 -67.96
N ASN A 80 58.09 52.11 -67.97
CA ASN A 80 57.29 52.50 -69.15
C ASN A 80 57.07 54.02 -69.29
N LEU A 81 57.29 54.82 -68.25
CA LEU A 81 57.22 56.28 -68.26
C LEU A 81 58.51 56.97 -68.75
N VAL A 82 59.67 56.29 -68.69
CA VAL A 82 60.99 56.94 -68.86
C VAL A 82 61.38 57.31 -70.31
N LEU A 83 60.55 57.06 -71.33
CA LEU A 83 60.78 57.67 -72.65
C LEU A 83 59.48 58.19 -73.28
N GLY A 84 59.24 59.50 -73.17
CA GLY A 84 58.35 60.23 -74.07
C GLY A 84 57.62 61.42 -73.45
N HIS A 85 58.28 62.57 -73.40
CA HIS A 85 57.63 63.88 -73.33
C HIS A 85 56.93 64.15 -74.67
N ASN A 86 55.69 63.67 -74.84
CA ASN A 86 54.70 64.24 -75.75
C ASN A 86 53.31 63.63 -75.47
N GLY A 87 52.37 64.49 -75.10
CA GLY A 87 51.01 64.12 -74.69
C GLY A 87 50.14 63.54 -75.81
N ASP A 88 50.23 62.22 -75.98
CA ASP A 88 49.25 61.40 -76.69
C ASP A 88 49.02 60.13 -75.86
N GLY A 89 47.75 59.75 -75.63
CA GLY A 89 47.28 58.74 -74.68
C GLY A 89 47.78 57.30 -74.90
N VAL A 90 48.73 57.10 -75.82
CA VAL A 90 49.37 55.82 -76.14
C VAL A 90 50.22 55.30 -74.98
N GLN A 91 50.91 56.17 -74.24
CA GLN A 91 51.72 55.74 -73.08
C GLN A 91 50.87 55.44 -71.85
N GLU A 92 49.79 56.21 -71.62
CA GLU A 92 48.77 55.89 -70.62
C GLU A 92 48.09 54.55 -70.94
N LEU A 93 47.80 54.29 -72.22
CA LEU A 93 47.27 53.01 -72.68
C LEU A 93 48.26 51.86 -72.46
N ARG A 94 49.57 52.05 -72.64
CA ARG A 94 50.58 51.01 -72.33
C ARG A 94 50.72 50.75 -70.84
N ALA A 95 50.77 51.80 -70.02
CA ALA A 95 50.81 51.67 -68.55
C ALA A 95 49.57 50.96 -67.99
N SER A 96 48.40 51.17 -68.61
CA SER A 96 47.17 50.47 -68.23
C SER A 96 47.17 48.96 -68.52
N ARG A 97 48.14 48.44 -69.30
CA ARG A 97 48.28 47.01 -69.64
C ARG A 97 49.12 46.23 -68.64
N THR A 98 49.73 46.90 -67.67
CA THR A 98 50.40 46.23 -66.56
C THR A 98 49.35 45.83 -65.52
N SER A 99 49.22 44.53 -65.27
CA SER A 99 48.35 43.96 -64.24
C SER A 99 48.85 44.27 -62.83
N MET A 100 47.98 44.04 -61.83
CA MET A 100 48.33 44.35 -60.44
C MET A 100 49.43 43.44 -59.84
N ASP A 101 49.69 42.27 -60.43
CA ASP A 101 50.80 41.39 -60.09
C ASP A 101 52.03 41.59 -61.01
N ALA A 102 52.09 42.75 -61.68
CA ALA A 102 53.22 43.21 -62.49
C ALA A 102 53.51 42.35 -63.74
N GLN A 103 52.49 41.69 -64.31
CA GLN A 103 52.58 41.10 -65.65
C GLN A 103 52.12 42.09 -66.71
N ASN A 104 52.86 42.19 -67.80
CA ASN A 104 52.56 43.06 -68.93
C ASN A 104 51.77 42.31 -70.00
N PHE A 105 50.74 42.95 -70.54
CA PHE A 105 49.89 42.39 -71.59
C PHE A 105 49.93 43.24 -72.86
N ASP A 106 49.68 42.60 -74.01
CA ASP A 106 49.70 43.29 -75.32
C ASP A 106 48.57 44.33 -75.45
N ASP A 107 47.48 44.18 -74.71
CA ASP A 107 46.36 45.12 -74.67
C ASP A 107 45.65 45.13 -73.31
N LEU A 108 44.83 46.17 -73.10
CA LEU A 108 44.12 46.39 -71.83
C LEU A 108 43.06 45.31 -71.58
N SER A 109 42.45 44.76 -72.64
CA SER A 109 41.43 43.72 -72.51
C SER A 109 42.02 42.44 -71.91
N ASN A 110 43.22 42.04 -72.36
CA ASN A 110 43.92 40.86 -71.86
C ASN A 110 44.39 41.03 -70.41
N ARG A 111 44.88 42.21 -70.04
CA ARG A 111 45.17 42.55 -68.63
C ARG A 111 43.92 42.51 -67.75
N LEU A 112 42.82 43.12 -68.20
CA LEU A 112 41.57 43.14 -67.43
C LEU A 112 41.01 41.73 -67.27
N TYR A 113 41.07 40.91 -68.33
CA TYR A 113 40.70 39.51 -68.27
C TYR A 113 41.55 38.74 -67.24
N HIS A 114 42.87 38.92 -67.25
CA HIS A 114 43.77 38.33 -66.24
C HIS A 114 43.40 38.72 -64.81
N ASP A 115 43.24 40.01 -64.54
CA ASP A 115 42.94 40.52 -63.21
C ASP A 115 41.55 40.05 -62.71
N PHE A 116 40.53 40.10 -63.56
CA PHE A 116 39.19 39.63 -63.20
C PHE A 116 39.12 38.12 -63.04
N LEU A 117 39.87 37.34 -63.81
CA LEU A 117 39.93 35.88 -63.66
C LEU A 117 40.63 35.49 -62.35
N ARG A 118 41.72 36.18 -62.01
CA ARG A 118 42.45 36.02 -60.73
C ARG A 118 41.54 36.35 -59.53
N GLU A 119 40.85 37.49 -59.56
CA GLU A 119 39.88 37.88 -58.53
C GLU A 119 38.68 36.92 -58.45
N ASN A 120 38.25 36.34 -59.57
CA ASN A 120 37.20 35.31 -59.56
C ASN A 120 37.67 34.02 -58.86
N ASN A 121 38.88 33.55 -59.18
CA ASN A 121 39.45 32.34 -58.57
C ASN A 121 39.72 32.52 -57.07
N GLU A 122 40.23 33.68 -56.64
CA GLU A 122 40.41 33.97 -55.20
C GLU A 122 39.06 34.07 -54.47
N ARG A 123 38.04 34.69 -55.07
CA ARG A 123 36.68 34.70 -54.48
C ARG A 123 36.08 33.31 -54.35
N GLU A 124 36.21 32.45 -55.36
CA GLU A 124 35.76 31.05 -55.31
C GLU A 124 36.48 30.28 -54.19
N LYS A 125 37.80 30.44 -54.06
CA LYS A 125 38.59 29.84 -52.98
C LYS A 125 38.16 30.32 -51.60
N LEU A 126 37.98 31.63 -51.42
CA LEU A 126 37.55 32.23 -50.16
C LEU A 126 36.12 31.81 -49.80
N ARG A 127 35.23 31.70 -50.79
CA ARG A 127 33.87 31.18 -50.63
C ARG A 127 33.88 29.72 -50.21
N ALA A 128 34.73 28.89 -50.80
CA ALA A 128 34.88 27.49 -50.40
C ALA A 128 35.43 27.35 -48.97
N GLU A 129 36.41 28.17 -48.58
CA GLU A 129 36.91 28.22 -47.20
C GLU A 129 35.87 28.73 -46.20
N LEU A 130 35.07 29.73 -46.59
CA LEU A 130 33.99 30.27 -45.77
C LEU A 130 32.85 29.26 -45.60
N LEU A 131 32.44 28.59 -46.67
CA LEU A 131 31.44 27.52 -46.63
C LEU A 131 31.87 26.38 -45.70
N LYS A 132 33.14 25.97 -45.75
CA LYS A 132 33.71 24.98 -44.80
C LYS A 132 33.64 25.44 -43.34
N LYS A 133 33.73 26.75 -43.07
CA LYS A 133 33.65 27.32 -41.72
C LYS A 133 32.22 27.58 -41.24
N ILE A 134 31.25 27.68 -42.15
CA ILE A 134 29.83 27.95 -41.85
C ILE A 134 28.99 26.66 -41.88
N GLN A 135 29.42 25.60 -42.58
CA GLN A 135 28.70 24.33 -42.62
C GLN A 135 28.60 23.71 -41.21
N ARG A 136 27.37 23.73 -40.68
CA ARG A 136 26.99 23.12 -39.39
C ARG A 136 26.49 21.68 -39.56
N ILE A 137 26.51 21.17 -40.79
CA ILE A 137 26.17 19.81 -41.17
C ILE A 137 27.38 19.26 -41.93
N VAL A 138 28.01 18.23 -41.39
CA VAL A 138 29.23 17.62 -41.96
C VAL A 138 29.07 16.10 -42.02
N ASN A 139 29.80 15.42 -42.89
CA ASN A 139 29.86 13.95 -42.90
C ASN A 139 31.20 13.48 -42.36
N VAL A 140 31.22 12.43 -41.51
CA VAL A 140 32.46 11.88 -40.95
C VAL A 140 33.44 11.41 -42.04
N ASP A 141 32.94 10.99 -43.20
CA ASP A 141 33.74 10.53 -44.33
C ASP A 141 34.65 11.64 -44.86
N ASP A 142 34.19 12.90 -44.84
CA ASP A 142 34.96 14.07 -45.29
C ASP A 142 36.19 14.35 -44.39
N PHE A 143 36.21 13.76 -43.20
CA PHE A 143 37.30 13.85 -42.21
C PHE A 143 38.13 12.57 -42.15
N GLY A 144 37.97 11.67 -43.12
CA GLY A 144 38.69 10.40 -43.21
C GLY A 144 38.03 9.25 -42.45
N GLY A 145 36.74 9.35 -42.13
CA GLY A 145 35.96 8.22 -41.63
C GLY A 145 35.93 7.08 -42.65
N ASP A 146 36.12 5.84 -42.19
CA ASP A 146 36.14 4.66 -43.04
C ASP A 146 34.89 3.80 -42.79
N PRO A 147 33.83 3.95 -43.61
CA PRO A 147 32.63 3.13 -43.50
C PRO A 147 32.84 1.66 -43.91
N THR A 148 34.00 1.27 -44.43
CA THR A 148 34.27 -0.14 -44.80
C THR A 148 34.60 -1.01 -43.59
N GLY A 149 34.87 -0.41 -42.42
CA GLY A 149 35.21 -1.11 -41.19
C GLY A 149 36.62 -1.69 -41.18
N GLN A 150 37.53 -1.15 -41.99
CA GLN A 150 38.92 -1.62 -42.08
C GLN A 150 39.90 -0.75 -41.30
N LYS A 151 39.63 0.56 -41.18
CA LYS A 151 40.51 1.54 -40.53
C LYS A 151 39.85 2.21 -39.33
N ASP A 152 40.68 2.66 -38.41
CA ASP A 152 40.26 3.44 -37.25
C ASP A 152 39.68 4.80 -37.67
N SER A 153 38.42 5.03 -37.34
CA SER A 153 37.70 6.28 -37.59
C SER A 153 37.64 7.21 -36.38
N THR A 154 38.30 6.87 -35.26
CA THR A 154 38.27 7.65 -34.01
C THR A 154 38.67 9.11 -34.24
N LYS A 155 39.76 9.34 -34.97
CA LYS A 155 40.23 10.70 -35.25
C LYS A 155 39.27 11.47 -36.17
N ALA A 156 38.68 10.79 -37.16
CA ALA A 156 37.68 11.40 -38.04
C ALA A 156 36.43 11.87 -37.28
N PHE A 157 35.94 11.07 -36.33
CA PHE A 157 34.84 11.49 -35.44
C PHE A 157 35.23 12.71 -34.59
N GLN A 158 36.43 12.70 -34.00
CA GLN A 158 36.93 13.83 -33.22
C GLN A 158 36.99 15.12 -34.06
N ASP A 159 37.49 15.02 -35.29
CA ASP A 159 37.67 16.18 -36.17
C ASP A 159 36.35 16.69 -36.75
N ALA A 160 35.42 15.78 -37.10
CA ALA A 160 34.07 16.13 -37.55
C ALA A 160 33.23 16.80 -36.44
N LEU A 161 33.35 16.31 -35.19
CA LEU A 161 32.66 16.90 -34.03
C LEU A 161 33.29 18.23 -33.58
N GLY A 162 34.61 18.37 -33.73
CA GLY A 162 35.35 19.59 -33.39
C GLY A 162 35.05 20.08 -31.97
N THR A 163 34.60 21.33 -31.85
CA THR A 163 34.21 21.96 -30.58
C THR A 163 32.69 21.95 -30.32
N GLY A 164 31.93 21.23 -31.16
CA GLY A 164 30.48 21.13 -31.10
C GLY A 164 29.74 22.19 -31.92
N ASN A 165 28.46 22.41 -31.60
CA ASN A 165 27.53 23.19 -32.45
C ASN A 165 27.50 22.66 -33.89
N VAL A 166 27.33 21.35 -34.03
CA VAL A 166 27.45 20.64 -35.31
C VAL A 166 26.53 19.43 -35.37
N LEU A 167 26.00 19.16 -36.56
CA LEU A 167 25.37 17.90 -36.92
C LEU A 167 26.37 17.10 -37.76
N VAL A 168 26.84 15.99 -37.20
CA VAL A 168 27.71 15.02 -37.88
C VAL A 168 26.85 13.90 -38.43
N THR A 169 26.90 13.70 -39.74
CA THR A 169 26.27 12.60 -40.45
C THR A 169 27.27 11.48 -40.71
N MET A 170 26.77 10.26 -40.85
CA MET A 170 27.55 9.08 -41.20
C MET A 170 26.90 8.38 -42.39
N SER A 171 27.74 7.86 -43.29
CA SER A 171 27.28 7.05 -44.41
C SER A 171 26.87 5.64 -43.97
N ALA A 172 26.28 4.86 -44.88
CA ALA A 172 26.07 3.44 -44.67
C ALA A 172 27.42 2.72 -44.56
N GLY A 173 27.53 1.76 -43.64
CA GLY A 173 28.76 1.03 -43.40
C GLY A 173 29.06 0.80 -41.92
N THR A 174 30.27 0.32 -41.63
CA THR A 174 30.78 0.11 -40.27
C THR A 174 31.98 1.01 -40.01
N TYR A 175 31.92 1.83 -38.98
CA TYR A 175 33.04 2.66 -38.53
C TYR A 175 33.68 2.03 -37.29
N LEU A 176 34.98 1.75 -37.37
CA LEU A 176 35.75 1.28 -36.22
C LEU A 176 36.18 2.45 -35.33
N THR A 177 36.10 2.29 -34.01
CA THR A 177 36.53 3.33 -33.06
C THR A 177 37.07 2.74 -31.76
N THR A 178 37.85 3.54 -31.01
CA THR A 178 38.12 3.32 -29.58
C THR A 178 37.17 4.09 -28.65
N GLY A 179 36.31 4.96 -29.19
CA GLY A 179 35.35 5.75 -28.42
C GLY A 179 35.17 7.15 -28.99
N ILE A 180 33.95 7.67 -28.87
CA ILE A 180 33.53 8.97 -29.40
C ILE A 180 33.16 9.89 -28.24
N LYS A 181 33.69 11.12 -28.25
CA LYS A 181 33.42 12.14 -27.23
C LYS A 181 32.58 13.26 -27.84
N MET A 182 31.34 13.39 -27.39
CA MET A 182 30.34 14.35 -27.90
C MET A 182 30.48 15.71 -27.19
N PRO A 183 30.87 16.79 -27.90
CA PRO A 183 30.82 18.14 -27.36
C PRO A 183 29.38 18.67 -27.27
N ASN A 184 29.18 19.80 -26.58
CA ASN A 184 27.85 20.42 -26.42
C ASN A 184 27.24 20.82 -27.77
N ASN A 185 25.90 20.86 -27.82
CA ASN A 185 25.15 21.27 -29.00
C ASN A 185 25.50 20.44 -30.25
N SER A 186 25.65 19.13 -30.09
CA SER A 186 26.10 18.24 -31.15
C SER A 186 25.14 17.10 -31.39
N ARG A 187 24.97 16.73 -32.66
CA ARG A 187 24.15 15.61 -33.10
C ARG A 187 24.97 14.66 -33.92
N LEU A 188 24.90 13.37 -33.63
CA LEU A 188 25.52 12.31 -34.42
C LEU A 188 24.41 11.46 -35.05
N VAL A 189 24.34 11.46 -36.39
CA VAL A 189 23.20 10.91 -37.15
C VAL A 189 23.69 9.91 -38.19
N GLY A 190 23.23 8.65 -38.11
CA GLY A 190 23.43 7.64 -39.14
C GLY A 190 22.27 7.54 -40.13
N GLN A 191 22.33 6.58 -41.04
CA GLN A 191 21.28 6.32 -42.03
C GLN A 191 20.20 5.33 -41.56
N GLY A 192 20.36 4.74 -40.37
CA GLY A 192 19.41 3.80 -39.76
C GLY A 192 20.10 2.67 -39.00
N LYS A 193 19.33 2.00 -38.12
CA LYS A 193 19.73 0.73 -37.49
C LYS A 193 20.12 -0.27 -38.57
N ASP A 194 21.23 -0.96 -38.37
CA ASP A 194 21.79 -1.98 -39.27
C ASP A 194 22.23 -1.47 -40.67
N ILE A 195 22.12 -0.16 -40.93
CA ILE A 195 22.64 0.51 -42.14
C ILE A 195 23.96 1.21 -41.82
N THR A 196 23.97 2.01 -40.76
CA THR A 196 25.19 2.62 -40.20
C THR A 196 25.51 1.95 -38.88
N THR A 197 26.73 1.42 -38.74
CA THR A 197 27.21 0.78 -37.51
C THR A 197 28.47 1.45 -37.02
N ILE A 198 28.56 1.75 -35.73
CA ILE A 198 29.79 2.08 -35.03
C ILE A 198 30.20 0.84 -34.23
N LYS A 199 31.46 0.43 -34.31
CA LYS A 199 31.95 -0.79 -33.65
C LYS A 199 33.27 -0.52 -32.94
N PHE A 200 33.42 -1.05 -31.73
CA PHE A 200 34.72 -1.05 -31.06
C PHE A 200 35.75 -1.90 -31.82
N MET A 201 36.97 -1.38 -31.96
CA MET A 201 38.09 -2.13 -32.53
C MET A 201 38.47 -3.33 -31.66
N ASP A 202 39.07 -4.35 -32.27
CA ASP A 202 39.52 -5.53 -31.54
C ASP A 202 40.60 -5.19 -30.49
N SER A 203 41.38 -4.14 -30.73
CA SER A 203 42.40 -3.62 -29.79
C SER A 203 41.85 -2.68 -28.71
N THR A 204 40.57 -2.31 -28.73
CA THR A 204 40.02 -1.33 -27.77
C THR A 204 40.08 -1.88 -26.34
N PRO A 205 40.64 -1.15 -25.36
CA PRO A 205 40.66 -1.58 -23.96
C PRO A 205 39.28 -1.75 -23.33
N ALA A 206 39.21 -2.36 -22.14
CA ALA A 206 37.94 -2.65 -21.46
C ALA A 206 37.26 -1.37 -20.93
N GLU A 207 38.04 -0.42 -20.45
CA GLU A 207 37.57 0.80 -19.77
C GLU A 207 36.91 1.82 -20.71
N ASN A 208 37.13 1.65 -22.01
CA ASN A 208 36.63 2.57 -23.02
C ASN A 208 35.10 2.58 -23.07
N ILE A 209 34.56 3.76 -23.38
CA ILE A 209 33.14 3.99 -23.55
C ILE A 209 32.91 4.36 -25.02
N GLY A 210 31.91 3.72 -25.62
CA GLY A 210 31.70 3.79 -27.06
C GLY A 210 31.34 5.20 -27.52
N ILE A 211 30.34 5.79 -26.89
CA ILE A 211 29.96 7.20 -27.08
C ILE A 211 29.66 7.81 -25.71
N THR A 212 30.28 8.94 -25.38
CA THR A 212 29.94 9.71 -24.18
C THR A 212 30.16 11.20 -24.39
N ASN A 213 29.65 12.05 -23.49
CA ASN A 213 29.91 13.48 -23.51
C ASN A 213 31.40 13.79 -23.30
N LEU A 214 31.90 14.81 -24.00
CA LEU A 214 33.28 15.25 -23.95
C LEU A 214 33.63 15.86 -22.58
N LYS A 215 32.73 16.69 -22.04
CA LYS A 215 32.92 17.38 -20.76
C LYS A 215 32.22 16.65 -19.63
N MET A 216 32.95 16.38 -18.55
CA MET A 216 32.51 15.55 -17.41
C MET A 216 32.31 16.36 -16.12
N GLY A 217 31.98 17.66 -16.23
CA GLY A 217 31.78 18.56 -15.09
C GLY A 217 30.33 18.89 -14.75
N GLY A 218 29.35 18.16 -15.32
CA GLY A 218 27.91 18.46 -15.17
C GLY A 218 27.36 19.52 -16.12
N ASN A 219 28.22 20.11 -16.96
CA ASN A 219 27.88 21.19 -17.90
C ASN A 219 27.71 20.70 -19.36
N ALA A 220 27.59 19.38 -19.56
CA ALA A 220 27.35 18.85 -20.90
C ALA A 220 25.88 19.09 -21.28
N GLU A 221 25.62 19.59 -22.49
CA GLU A 221 24.25 19.91 -22.89
C GLU A 221 23.95 19.71 -24.38
N ASN A 222 22.67 19.44 -24.68
CA ASN A 222 22.12 19.39 -26.03
C ASN A 222 22.88 18.41 -26.95
N ILE A 223 22.97 17.15 -26.50
CA ILE A 223 23.66 16.06 -27.22
C ILE A 223 22.61 15.09 -27.78
N SER A 224 22.71 14.74 -29.07
CA SER A 224 21.80 13.80 -29.71
C SER A 224 22.54 12.67 -30.45
N LEU A 225 22.04 11.45 -30.32
CA LEU A 225 22.49 10.24 -31.02
C LEU A 225 21.32 9.62 -31.78
N GLU A 226 21.40 9.51 -33.10
CA GLU A 226 20.24 9.22 -33.95
C GLU A 226 20.55 8.21 -35.06
N ASN A 227 19.69 7.21 -35.26
CA ASN A 227 19.63 6.37 -36.47
C ASN A 227 20.92 5.56 -36.79
N PHE A 228 21.46 4.81 -35.83
CA PHE A 228 22.60 3.91 -36.09
C PHE A 228 22.61 2.70 -35.15
N SER A 229 23.42 1.71 -35.47
CA SER A 229 23.79 0.61 -34.58
C SER A 229 25.12 0.88 -33.88
N PHE A 230 25.24 0.54 -32.60
CA PHE A 230 26.50 0.49 -31.86
C PHE A 230 26.81 -0.94 -31.42
N ASN A 231 27.94 -1.47 -31.85
CA ASN A 231 28.44 -2.79 -31.48
C ASN A 231 29.60 -2.66 -30.48
N GLY A 232 29.35 -3.09 -29.26
CA GLY A 232 30.32 -3.06 -28.16
C GLY A 232 31.47 -4.04 -28.30
N ASN A 233 31.41 -4.96 -29.27
CA ASN A 233 32.44 -5.95 -29.57
C ASN A 233 33.02 -6.58 -28.29
N LYS A 234 32.18 -6.89 -27.29
CA LYS A 234 32.65 -7.34 -25.95
C LYS A 234 33.48 -8.61 -25.99
N PHE A 235 33.29 -9.43 -27.04
CA PHE A 235 34.02 -10.68 -27.24
C PHE A 235 35.39 -10.51 -27.88
N ARG A 236 35.82 -9.27 -28.17
CA ARG A 236 37.17 -8.96 -28.62
C ARG A 236 38.22 -9.47 -27.61
N GLN A 237 39.45 -9.64 -28.08
CA GLN A 237 40.57 -10.11 -27.26
C GLN A 237 40.25 -11.44 -26.57
N ASP A 238 39.81 -12.41 -27.38
CA ASP A 238 39.56 -13.80 -26.97
C ASP A 238 38.58 -13.98 -25.79
N LYS A 239 37.61 -13.06 -25.66
CA LYS A 239 36.59 -13.05 -24.59
C LYS A 239 37.19 -12.92 -23.18
N THR A 240 38.36 -12.33 -23.05
CA THR A 240 39.08 -12.19 -21.76
C THR A 240 38.68 -10.94 -20.99
N LEU A 241 38.05 -9.96 -21.65
CA LEU A 241 37.71 -8.67 -21.05
C LEU A 241 36.66 -8.80 -19.94
N GLN A 242 36.78 -7.93 -18.94
CA GLN A 242 35.83 -7.75 -17.85
C GLN A 242 35.51 -6.25 -17.70
N PRO A 243 34.30 -5.88 -17.25
CA PRO A 243 33.96 -4.47 -16.99
C PRO A 243 34.96 -3.81 -16.03
N SER A 244 35.36 -2.58 -16.34
CA SER A 244 36.41 -1.87 -15.58
C SER A 244 35.93 -1.18 -14.29
N GLY A 245 34.64 -1.29 -13.97
CA GLY A 245 34.03 -0.70 -12.78
C GLY A 245 33.51 0.74 -12.98
N GLY A 246 32.52 1.10 -12.15
CA GLY A 246 31.70 2.29 -12.37
C GLY A 246 30.86 2.15 -13.63
N SER A 247 30.66 3.27 -14.33
CA SER A 247 29.94 3.40 -15.61
C SER A 247 30.81 3.16 -16.85
N ARG A 248 32.06 2.74 -16.67
CA ARG A 248 33.01 2.45 -17.76
C ARG A 248 32.59 1.17 -18.49
N SER A 249 33.15 0.92 -19.68
CA SER A 249 32.83 -0.28 -20.49
C SER A 249 31.42 -0.31 -21.10
N SER A 250 30.63 0.76 -20.94
CA SER A 250 29.32 0.93 -21.58
C SER A 250 29.46 1.32 -23.05
N ASN A 251 28.50 0.91 -23.88
CA ASN A 251 28.46 1.33 -25.29
C ASN A 251 28.13 2.82 -25.39
N ILE A 252 27.04 3.26 -24.76
CA ILE A 252 26.62 4.66 -24.75
C ILE A 252 26.46 5.11 -23.31
N ARG A 253 27.06 6.25 -22.96
CA ARG A 253 26.93 6.85 -21.64
C ARG A 253 26.70 8.35 -21.70
N PHE A 254 25.60 8.82 -21.11
CA PHE A 254 25.41 10.23 -20.77
C PHE A 254 25.69 10.45 -19.30
N ALA A 255 26.68 11.27 -18.98
CA ALA A 255 27.16 11.47 -17.62
C ALA A 255 27.20 12.96 -17.27
N GLY A 256 26.24 13.44 -16.47
CA GLY A 256 26.05 14.88 -16.21
C GLY A 256 25.62 15.67 -17.45
N VAL A 257 24.73 15.10 -18.27
CA VAL A 257 24.20 15.74 -19.50
C VAL A 257 22.84 16.36 -19.22
N THR A 258 22.61 17.59 -19.65
CA THR A 258 21.29 18.23 -19.70
C THR A 258 20.76 18.24 -21.13
N ASN A 259 19.50 17.84 -21.36
CA ASN A 259 18.89 17.75 -22.69
C ASN A 259 19.65 16.78 -23.62
N GLY A 260 19.65 15.50 -23.27
CA GLY A 260 20.26 14.44 -24.07
C GLY A 260 19.22 13.58 -24.78
N TYR A 261 19.50 13.19 -26.01
CA TYR A 261 18.56 12.44 -26.85
C TYR A 261 19.24 11.22 -27.48
N ILE A 262 18.60 10.04 -27.38
CA ILE A 262 19.06 8.81 -28.02
C ILE A 262 17.86 8.21 -28.76
N TYR A 263 17.84 8.36 -30.08
CA TYR A 263 16.67 8.06 -30.91
C TYR A 263 16.98 7.02 -31.98
N ASN A 264 16.16 5.97 -32.03
CA ASN A 264 16.27 4.94 -33.05
C ASN A 264 17.69 4.33 -33.14
N VAL A 265 18.30 4.08 -31.98
CA VAL A 265 19.64 3.47 -31.88
C VAL A 265 19.52 1.99 -31.49
N LYS A 266 20.34 1.14 -32.10
CA LYS A 266 20.48 -0.27 -31.71
C LYS A 266 21.83 -0.49 -31.05
N SER A 267 21.89 -0.74 -29.75
CA SER A 267 23.16 -0.91 -29.01
C SER A 267 23.28 -2.34 -28.50
N TYR A 268 24.33 -3.06 -28.86
CA TYR A 268 24.45 -4.48 -28.52
C TYR A 268 25.87 -4.92 -28.21
N ASP A 269 25.98 -6.10 -27.59
CA ASP A 269 27.25 -6.71 -27.20
C ASP A 269 28.14 -5.77 -26.38
N ALA A 270 27.53 -5.03 -25.45
CA ALA A 270 28.23 -4.19 -24.48
C ALA A 270 28.95 -5.03 -23.43
N LEU A 271 30.12 -4.57 -22.98
CA LEU A 271 30.85 -5.23 -21.89
C LEU A 271 30.18 -4.94 -20.54
N LEU A 272 29.70 -3.71 -20.29
CA LEU A 272 28.84 -3.34 -19.15
C LEU A 272 27.39 -3.09 -19.61
N HIS A 273 26.99 -1.82 -19.81
CA HIS A 273 25.63 -1.45 -20.23
C HIS A 273 25.55 -1.07 -21.71
N CYS A 274 24.41 -1.32 -22.35
CA CYS A 274 24.20 -0.82 -23.71
C CYS A 274 23.93 0.69 -23.73
N ILE A 275 23.12 1.19 -22.81
CA ILE A 275 22.88 2.63 -22.60
C ILE A 275 22.84 2.91 -21.10
N ASP A 276 23.69 3.82 -20.62
CA ASP A 276 23.75 4.28 -19.23
C ASP A 276 23.57 5.81 -19.14
N VAL A 277 22.70 6.25 -18.24
CA VAL A 277 22.52 7.66 -17.90
C VAL A 277 22.90 7.86 -16.43
N THR A 278 24.01 8.55 -16.18
CA THR A 278 24.57 8.73 -14.85
C THR A 278 24.91 10.20 -14.54
N TYR A 279 25.40 10.48 -13.34
CA TYR A 279 25.94 11.79 -12.98
C TYR A 279 27.35 12.00 -13.56
N ALA A 280 27.92 13.18 -13.37
CA ALA A 280 29.17 13.61 -13.96
C ALA A 280 30.43 12.95 -13.35
N ASN A 281 30.49 11.62 -13.36
CA ASN A 281 31.64 10.83 -12.93
C ASN A 281 31.68 9.48 -13.66
N ASP A 282 32.86 8.88 -13.71
CA ASP A 282 32.99 7.49 -14.15
C ASP A 282 32.54 6.51 -13.07
N ASP A 283 32.86 6.77 -11.80
CA ASP A 283 32.45 5.87 -10.70
C ASP A 283 31.02 6.18 -10.24
N TYR A 284 30.29 5.15 -9.79
CA TYR A 284 28.96 5.35 -9.19
C TYR A 284 29.08 5.88 -7.75
N TYR A 285 28.04 6.56 -7.28
CA TYR A 285 28.06 7.27 -5.99
C TYR A 285 27.46 6.39 -4.87
N TYR A 286 28.31 5.99 -3.91
CA TYR A 286 27.97 5.05 -2.84
C TYR A 286 28.18 5.63 -1.44
N GLU A 287 27.58 6.78 -1.15
CA GLU A 287 27.74 7.47 0.14
C GLU A 287 26.62 7.16 1.15
N GLY A 288 25.80 6.13 0.93
CA GLY A 288 24.72 5.69 1.82
C GLY A 288 23.33 6.21 1.46
N ASP A 289 22.30 5.53 1.97
CA ASP A 289 20.89 5.91 1.76
C ASP A 289 20.60 7.31 2.33
N GLY A 290 19.90 8.14 1.55
CA GLY A 290 19.60 9.54 1.86
C GLY A 290 20.63 10.54 1.34
N ASN A 291 21.82 10.07 0.93
CA ASN A 291 22.84 10.92 0.35
C ASN A 291 22.74 10.94 -1.18
N ARG A 292 22.95 12.12 -1.77
CA ARG A 292 22.88 12.35 -3.22
C ARG A 292 24.01 13.27 -3.67
N VAL A 293 24.40 13.09 -4.93
CA VAL A 293 25.30 14.01 -5.63
C VAL A 293 24.68 15.41 -5.75
N PRO A 294 25.50 16.48 -5.81
CA PRO A 294 25.04 17.81 -6.15
C PRO A 294 24.24 17.80 -7.43
N SER A 295 23.12 18.50 -7.41
CA SER A 295 22.13 18.42 -8.46
C SER A 295 22.66 18.89 -9.84
N THR A 296 23.67 19.78 -9.84
CA THR A 296 24.39 20.26 -11.03
C THR A 296 25.24 19.20 -11.72
N LEU A 297 25.54 18.07 -11.06
CA LEU A 297 26.30 16.97 -11.64
C LEU A 297 25.40 15.89 -12.25
N GLU A 298 24.10 15.91 -11.99
CA GLU A 298 23.16 14.90 -12.45
C GLU A 298 22.86 15.05 -13.94
N SER A 299 22.61 13.94 -14.65
CA SER A 299 21.96 14.05 -15.97
C SER A 299 20.49 14.41 -15.83
N ARG A 300 19.98 15.23 -16.76
CA ARG A 300 18.64 15.83 -16.73
C ARG A 300 18.01 15.92 -18.10
N HIS A 301 16.69 15.74 -18.16
CA HIS A 301 15.91 15.87 -19.39
C HIS A 301 16.46 14.97 -20.51
N ILE A 302 16.70 13.70 -20.16
CA ILE A 302 17.19 12.70 -21.11
C ILE A 302 16.00 11.96 -21.69
N HIS A 303 15.98 11.78 -23.02
CA HIS A 303 14.98 10.97 -23.71
C HIS A 303 15.64 9.88 -24.53
N ILE A 304 15.32 8.63 -24.20
CA ILE A 304 15.73 7.44 -24.94
C ILE A 304 14.47 6.91 -25.63
N ASP A 305 14.41 6.98 -26.96
CA ASP A 305 13.23 6.57 -27.72
C ASP A 305 13.55 5.56 -28.83
N ASN A 306 12.66 4.58 -28.99
CA ASN A 306 12.70 3.61 -30.07
C ASN A 306 14.07 2.91 -30.18
N CYS A 307 14.72 2.61 -29.06
CA CYS A 307 16.02 1.96 -29.04
C CYS A 307 15.89 0.44 -28.87
N GLU A 308 16.80 -0.32 -29.46
CA GLU A 308 16.90 -1.78 -29.26
C GLU A 308 18.23 -2.09 -28.58
N VAL A 309 18.21 -2.90 -27.52
CA VAL A 309 19.43 -3.29 -26.80
C VAL A 309 19.46 -4.77 -26.46
N TYR A 310 20.61 -5.41 -26.62
CA TYR A 310 20.79 -6.82 -26.27
C TYR A 310 22.25 -7.21 -26.09
N GLY A 311 22.49 -8.38 -25.48
CA GLY A 311 23.84 -8.85 -25.24
C GLY A 311 24.63 -7.90 -24.33
N HIS A 312 23.97 -7.16 -23.45
CA HIS A 312 24.64 -6.39 -22.40
C HIS A 312 25.31 -7.33 -21.38
N GLY A 313 26.33 -6.84 -20.69
CA GLY A 313 27.04 -7.57 -19.65
C GLY A 313 26.45 -7.36 -18.25
N ASP A 314 25.81 -6.21 -18.03
CA ASP A 314 25.00 -5.91 -16.85
C ASP A 314 23.55 -5.58 -17.26
N ASP A 315 23.23 -4.35 -17.65
CA ASP A 315 21.87 -3.95 -18.05
C ASP A 315 21.77 -3.43 -19.48
N GLY A 316 20.59 -3.56 -20.08
CA GLY A 316 20.30 -3.00 -21.39
C GLY A 316 20.27 -1.48 -21.36
N ILE A 317 19.26 -0.91 -20.69
CA ILE A 317 19.15 0.53 -20.44
C ILE A 317 19.15 0.74 -18.94
N THR A 318 20.05 1.58 -18.42
CA THR A 318 20.13 1.85 -16.98
C THR A 318 20.25 3.35 -16.68
N THR A 319 19.81 3.74 -15.49
CA THR A 319 19.91 5.12 -15.00
C THR A 319 20.40 5.17 -13.56
N HIS A 320 21.26 6.13 -13.27
CA HIS A 320 21.89 6.36 -11.97
C HIS A 320 21.96 7.86 -11.68
N HIS A 321 21.73 8.28 -10.43
CA HIS A 321 21.96 9.64 -9.91
C HIS A 321 21.54 10.76 -10.87
N SER A 322 20.38 10.59 -11.51
CA SER A 322 19.89 11.42 -12.60
C SER A 322 18.40 11.68 -12.42
N ARG A 323 17.85 12.71 -13.09
CA ARG A 323 16.43 13.02 -12.96
C ARG A 323 15.74 13.53 -14.22
N TYR A 324 14.41 13.44 -14.26
CA TYR A 324 13.61 13.86 -15.41
C TYR A 324 13.99 13.09 -16.67
N LEU A 325 13.88 11.77 -16.60
CA LEU A 325 14.30 10.85 -17.66
C LEU A 325 13.06 10.23 -18.29
N THR A 326 13.06 10.11 -19.62
CA THR A 326 11.98 9.50 -20.38
C THR A 326 12.55 8.37 -21.23
N ILE A 327 12.00 7.16 -21.10
CA ILE A 327 12.41 5.97 -21.85
C ILE A 327 11.17 5.42 -22.55
N THR A 328 11.11 5.50 -23.88
CA THR A 328 9.91 5.16 -24.64
C THR A 328 10.16 4.24 -25.81
N ASN A 329 9.21 3.34 -26.06
CA ASN A 329 9.21 2.46 -27.24
C ASN A 329 10.48 1.62 -27.41
N CYS A 330 11.24 1.40 -26.34
CA CYS A 330 12.49 0.64 -26.37
C CYS A 330 12.24 -0.86 -26.25
N TYR A 331 13.15 -1.66 -26.81
CA TYR A 331 13.15 -3.12 -26.69
C TYR A 331 14.48 -3.60 -26.12
N SER A 332 14.47 -4.11 -24.89
CA SER A 332 15.67 -4.62 -24.21
C SER A 332 15.58 -6.11 -23.93
N HIS A 333 16.51 -6.91 -24.45
CA HIS A 333 16.36 -8.35 -24.42
C HIS A 333 17.67 -9.14 -24.41
N HIS A 334 17.59 -10.38 -23.92
CA HIS A 334 18.65 -11.39 -24.02
C HIS A 334 20.04 -10.85 -23.60
N PRO A 335 20.28 -10.70 -22.28
CA PRO A 335 21.59 -10.33 -21.78
C PRO A 335 22.62 -11.42 -22.09
N THR A 336 23.88 -11.11 -21.83
CA THR A 336 24.93 -12.12 -21.78
C THR A 336 24.70 -12.98 -20.54
N ILE A 337 24.37 -14.25 -20.72
CA ILE A 337 24.16 -15.17 -19.59
C ILE A 337 25.48 -15.33 -18.83
N GLY A 338 25.48 -14.98 -17.55
CA GLY A 338 26.65 -14.97 -16.69
C GLY A 338 26.29 -14.88 -15.21
N LYS A 339 27.24 -14.45 -14.37
CA LYS A 339 26.99 -14.17 -12.95
C LYS A 339 26.69 -12.68 -12.81
N GLY A 340 25.42 -12.27 -12.81
CA GLY A 340 25.10 -10.83 -12.71
C GLY A 340 23.62 -10.53 -12.62
N ASN A 341 23.31 -9.30 -12.21
CA ASN A 341 21.96 -8.78 -12.03
C ASN A 341 21.42 -8.23 -13.36
N ASN A 342 21.29 -9.09 -14.38
CA ASN A 342 21.15 -8.60 -15.74
C ASN A 342 19.73 -8.15 -16.14
N ASN A 343 19.42 -6.86 -16.08
CA ASN A 343 18.06 -6.37 -16.36
C ASN A 343 17.88 -5.80 -17.77
N GLY A 344 16.64 -5.89 -18.25
CA GLY A 344 16.24 -5.23 -19.48
C GLY A 344 16.32 -3.72 -19.35
N ILE A 345 15.55 -3.17 -18.40
CA ILE A 345 15.62 -1.76 -18.01
C ILE A 345 15.80 -1.67 -16.50
N GLU A 346 16.85 -0.97 -16.07
CA GLU A 346 17.17 -0.78 -14.65
C GLU A 346 17.09 0.70 -14.27
N ILE A 347 16.22 1.03 -13.31
CA ILE A 347 16.16 2.36 -12.72
C ILE A 347 16.81 2.26 -11.35
N ASP A 348 18.08 2.64 -11.29
CA ASP A 348 18.96 2.33 -10.18
C ASP A 348 19.29 3.55 -9.30
N ASP A 349 20.12 3.30 -8.29
CA ASP A 349 20.86 4.22 -7.42
C ASP A 349 20.65 5.70 -7.73
N GLY A 350 19.85 6.37 -6.90
CA GLY A 350 19.65 7.81 -6.93
C GLY A 350 18.81 8.35 -8.09
N SER A 351 18.26 7.51 -8.96
CA SER A 351 17.38 7.96 -10.04
C SER A 351 16.09 8.59 -9.51
N GLN A 352 15.66 9.69 -10.12
CA GLN A 352 14.44 10.41 -9.70
C GLN A 352 13.58 10.86 -10.88
N PHE A 353 12.26 10.77 -10.76
CA PHE A 353 11.33 11.26 -11.79
C PHE A 353 11.63 10.65 -13.16
N VAL A 354 11.51 9.32 -13.23
CA VAL A 354 11.79 8.53 -14.42
C VAL A 354 10.49 7.98 -14.99
N PHE A 355 10.26 8.21 -16.28
CA PHE A 355 9.04 7.87 -16.99
C PHE A 355 9.35 6.83 -18.06
N LEU A 356 8.72 5.66 -17.96
CA LEU A 356 8.83 4.57 -18.92
C LEU A 356 7.48 4.41 -19.61
N ASP A 357 7.42 4.44 -20.94
CA ASP A 357 6.16 4.23 -21.68
C ASP A 357 6.36 3.39 -22.96
N GLY A 358 5.50 2.39 -23.18
CA GLY A 358 5.48 1.62 -24.43
C GLY A 358 6.70 0.69 -24.64
N ASN A 359 7.51 0.45 -23.62
CA ASN A 359 8.69 -0.39 -23.72
C ASN A 359 8.37 -1.90 -23.66
N ARG A 360 9.28 -2.70 -24.22
CA ARG A 360 9.25 -4.17 -24.15
C ARG A 360 10.55 -4.71 -23.58
N THR A 361 10.46 -5.76 -22.77
CA THR A 361 11.62 -6.53 -22.32
C THR A 361 11.42 -8.02 -22.51
N GLN A 362 12.52 -8.75 -22.76
CA GLN A 362 12.46 -10.19 -22.99
C GLN A 362 13.70 -10.96 -22.53
N GLY A 363 13.48 -12.03 -21.77
CA GLY A 363 14.52 -13.01 -21.42
C GLY A 363 15.62 -12.48 -20.51
N ASN A 364 15.38 -11.39 -19.78
CA ASN A 364 16.30 -10.79 -18.83
C ASN A 364 16.11 -11.39 -17.41
N PHE A 365 16.92 -10.96 -16.43
CA PHE A 365 16.61 -11.17 -15.03
C PHE A 365 15.40 -10.33 -14.63
N GLY A 366 15.56 -9.02 -14.46
CA GLY A 366 14.47 -8.07 -14.33
C GLY A 366 14.00 -7.63 -15.71
N GLY A 367 12.70 -7.66 -15.97
CA GLY A 367 12.15 -6.95 -17.13
C GLY A 367 12.36 -5.45 -16.91
N VAL A 368 11.68 -4.93 -15.87
CA VAL A 368 11.99 -3.64 -15.26
C VAL A 368 12.40 -3.86 -13.81
N GLU A 369 13.58 -3.38 -13.44
CA GLU A 369 14.03 -3.33 -12.07
C GLU A 369 14.09 -1.88 -11.57
N ILE A 370 13.50 -1.63 -10.40
CA ILE A 370 13.51 -0.31 -9.75
C ILE A 370 14.14 -0.54 -8.38
N LYS A 371 15.39 -0.07 -8.22
CA LYS A 371 16.19 -0.48 -7.07
C LYS A 371 17.16 0.57 -6.56
N ALA A 372 17.84 0.17 -5.50
CA ALA A 372 19.21 0.58 -5.23
C ALA A 372 20.00 -0.52 -4.52
N HIS A 373 21.31 -0.37 -4.55
CA HIS A 373 22.25 -1.04 -3.65
C HIS A 373 22.09 -0.59 -2.19
N ALA A 374 22.62 -1.38 -1.25
CA ALA A 374 22.47 -1.11 0.18
C ALA A 374 23.13 0.20 0.65
N THR A 375 24.17 0.65 -0.06
CA THR A 375 25.02 1.78 0.32
C THR A 375 24.70 3.03 -0.51
N THR A 376 23.46 3.20 -0.97
CA THR A 376 23.07 4.36 -1.77
C THR A 376 21.56 4.60 -1.68
N SER A 377 21.11 5.70 -2.26
CA SER A 377 19.70 6.09 -2.29
C SER A 377 18.94 5.28 -3.34
N ALA A 378 17.77 4.74 -3.00
CA ALA A 378 16.84 4.11 -3.93
C ALA A 378 16.31 5.06 -5.01
N ALA A 379 16.06 4.50 -6.19
CA ALA A 379 15.28 5.17 -7.21
C ALA A 379 13.89 5.55 -6.67
N ALA A 380 13.44 6.79 -6.94
CA ALA A 380 12.20 7.32 -6.38
C ALA A 380 11.41 8.15 -7.40
N GLY A 381 10.08 8.07 -7.38
CA GLY A 381 9.25 8.74 -8.39
C GLY A 381 9.43 8.10 -9.77
N VAL A 382 9.21 6.79 -9.85
CA VAL A 382 9.34 6.02 -11.09
C VAL A 382 7.96 5.63 -11.59
N PHE A 383 7.67 5.98 -12.84
CA PHE A 383 6.35 5.82 -13.46
C PHE A 383 6.48 4.96 -14.70
N VAL A 384 5.94 3.74 -14.66
CA VAL A 384 5.97 2.79 -15.77
C VAL A 384 4.57 2.65 -16.33
N SER A 385 4.42 2.86 -17.64
CA SER A 385 3.16 2.76 -18.36
C SER A 385 3.29 1.88 -19.60
N ASN A 386 2.25 1.13 -19.95
CA ASN A 386 2.15 0.39 -21.21
C ASN A 386 3.36 -0.54 -21.51
N HIS A 387 3.94 -1.15 -20.46
CA HIS A 387 5.12 -2.00 -20.59
C HIS A 387 4.74 -3.48 -20.78
N LEU A 388 5.45 -4.19 -21.66
CA LEU A 388 5.33 -5.64 -21.86
C LEU A 388 6.64 -6.37 -21.50
N SER A 389 6.60 -7.23 -20.49
CA SER A 389 7.71 -8.14 -20.12
C SER A 389 7.40 -9.56 -20.61
N ILE A 390 8.37 -10.22 -21.27
CA ILE A 390 8.19 -11.54 -21.90
C ILE A 390 9.29 -12.50 -21.45
N GLY A 391 8.96 -13.54 -20.68
CA GLY A 391 9.95 -14.55 -20.31
C GLY A 391 11.11 -14.03 -19.46
N ASP A 392 10.99 -12.83 -18.88
CA ASP A 392 11.93 -12.33 -17.88
C ASP A 392 11.76 -13.12 -16.58
N LEU A 393 12.84 -13.27 -15.80
CA LEU A 393 12.79 -14.02 -14.55
C LEU A 393 11.85 -13.33 -13.57
N ARG A 394 12.05 -12.03 -13.35
CA ARG A 394 11.22 -11.15 -12.53
C ARG A 394 10.76 -9.99 -13.39
N SER A 395 9.58 -10.11 -14.00
CA SER A 395 9.07 -9.11 -14.93
C SER A 395 9.12 -7.69 -14.38
N TYR A 396 8.67 -7.48 -13.14
CA TYR A 396 8.76 -6.21 -12.43
C TYR A 396 9.32 -6.43 -11.02
N ASN A 397 10.51 -5.91 -10.76
CA ASN A 397 11.24 -6.11 -9.51
C ASN A 397 11.51 -4.77 -8.80
N ILE A 398 10.75 -4.48 -7.75
CA ILE A 398 10.85 -3.23 -6.98
C ILE A 398 11.48 -3.55 -5.63
N ARG A 399 12.70 -3.07 -5.36
CA ARG A 399 13.45 -3.46 -4.15
C ARG A 399 14.55 -2.49 -3.74
N HIS A 400 14.77 -2.25 -2.46
CA HIS A 400 16.00 -1.62 -1.98
C HIS A 400 16.86 -2.61 -1.19
N ILE A 401 17.99 -3.03 -1.77
CA ILE A 401 18.90 -4.02 -1.15
C ILE A 401 19.36 -3.50 0.22
N GLY A 402 19.54 -4.40 1.19
CA GLY A 402 20.00 -4.04 2.53
C GLY A 402 18.97 -3.29 3.40
N HIS A 403 17.72 -3.20 2.93
CA HIS A 403 16.60 -2.55 3.62
C HIS A 403 15.38 -3.48 3.66
N HIS A 404 15.59 -4.79 3.87
CA HIS A 404 14.54 -5.82 3.77
C HIS A 404 14.24 -6.55 5.09
N ARG A 405 15.18 -6.55 6.03
CA ARG A 405 15.10 -7.31 7.28
C ARG A 405 14.88 -6.38 8.47
N ALA A 406 13.68 -6.34 9.02
CA ALA A 406 13.32 -5.42 10.12
C ALA A 406 14.21 -5.53 11.36
N LYS A 407 14.82 -6.71 11.60
CA LYS A 407 15.70 -6.96 12.74
C LYS A 407 17.11 -6.41 12.58
N THR A 408 17.63 -6.32 11.35
CA THR A 408 19.06 -6.04 11.08
C THR A 408 19.26 -4.81 10.21
N ASP A 409 18.31 -4.54 9.34
CA ASP A 409 18.40 -3.52 8.32
C ASP A 409 17.68 -2.27 8.82
N LYS A 410 18.23 -1.09 8.49
CA LYS A 410 17.48 0.15 8.65
C LYS A 410 16.38 0.19 7.60
N ARG A 411 15.32 0.93 7.89
CA ARG A 411 14.30 1.22 6.90
C ARG A 411 14.84 2.23 5.89
N SER A 412 14.50 2.06 4.61
CA SER A 412 14.97 2.98 3.60
C SER A 412 14.41 4.40 3.80
N LEU A 413 15.28 5.39 3.58
CA LEU A 413 14.96 6.80 3.57
C LEU A 413 14.47 7.30 2.20
N THR A 414 14.71 6.53 1.13
CA THR A 414 14.53 7.01 -0.25
C THR A 414 13.68 6.10 -1.15
N ALA A 415 13.39 4.86 -0.76
CA ALA A 415 12.58 3.92 -1.54
C ALA A 415 11.07 4.28 -1.54
N TYR A 416 10.69 5.29 -2.34
CA TYR A 416 9.33 5.84 -2.37
C TYR A 416 8.79 6.04 -3.78
N ASN A 417 7.46 6.03 -3.88
CA ASN A 417 6.71 6.55 -5.03
C ASN A 417 7.02 5.81 -6.35
N VAL A 418 6.44 4.62 -6.50
CA VAL A 418 6.49 3.86 -7.74
C VAL A 418 5.07 3.64 -8.25
N ALA A 419 4.85 3.87 -9.55
CA ALA A 419 3.57 3.60 -10.20
C ALA A 419 3.75 2.70 -11.43
N LEU A 420 3.02 1.60 -11.48
CA LEU A 420 2.90 0.72 -12.65
C LEU A 420 1.48 0.83 -13.21
N ASN A 421 1.33 1.25 -14.46
CA ASN A 421 0.04 1.38 -15.15
C ASN A 421 0.05 0.56 -16.45
N ASN A 422 -1.02 -0.19 -16.73
CA ASN A 422 -1.17 -0.94 -17.98
C ASN A 422 0.03 -1.85 -18.28
N CYS A 423 0.52 -2.57 -17.27
CA CYS A 423 1.73 -3.39 -17.35
C CYS A 423 1.37 -4.87 -17.50
N MET A 424 2.13 -5.61 -18.31
CA MET A 424 1.90 -7.03 -18.57
C MET A 424 3.17 -7.87 -18.35
N ALA A 425 3.03 -8.94 -17.57
CA ALA A 425 4.02 -9.99 -17.40
C ALA A 425 3.56 -11.26 -18.14
N LEU A 426 4.28 -11.63 -19.19
CA LEU A 426 3.97 -12.77 -20.04
C LEU A 426 5.01 -13.87 -19.87
N TYR A 427 4.58 -15.01 -19.33
CA TYR A 427 5.38 -16.22 -19.08
C TYR A 427 6.66 -16.00 -18.27
N PRO A 428 6.64 -15.32 -17.11
CA PRO A 428 7.83 -15.20 -16.28
C PRO A 428 8.33 -16.59 -15.89
N VAL A 429 9.63 -16.83 -16.06
CA VAL A 429 10.23 -18.18 -15.99
C VAL A 429 11.68 -18.13 -15.55
N TYR A 430 12.16 -19.21 -14.95
CA TYR A 430 13.60 -19.37 -14.77
C TYR A 430 14.30 -19.53 -16.13
N ASN A 431 15.12 -18.56 -16.50
CA ASN A 431 15.79 -18.47 -17.82
C ASN A 431 17.33 -18.49 -17.73
N GLY A 432 17.89 -18.77 -16.55
CA GLY A 432 19.33 -18.90 -16.34
C GLY A 432 20.11 -17.59 -16.16
N THR A 433 19.46 -16.42 -16.29
CA THR A 433 20.13 -15.10 -16.20
C THR A 433 20.67 -14.79 -14.81
N TYR A 434 19.97 -15.18 -13.74
CA TYR A 434 20.42 -14.98 -12.37
C TYR A 434 20.26 -16.25 -11.51
N PRO A 435 21.32 -17.09 -11.43
CA PRO A 435 21.33 -18.32 -10.65
C PRO A 435 20.88 -18.12 -9.19
N GLY A 436 20.16 -19.10 -8.63
CA GLY A 436 19.58 -19.02 -7.28
C GLY A 436 18.34 -18.13 -7.11
N SER A 437 17.91 -17.39 -8.13
CA SER A 437 16.67 -16.60 -8.09
C SER A 437 15.44 -17.38 -8.58
N SER A 438 14.26 -16.94 -8.13
CA SER A 438 12.97 -17.52 -8.54
C SER A 438 12.10 -16.52 -9.30
N ALA A 439 11.26 -17.06 -10.18
CA ALA A 439 10.45 -16.28 -11.10
C ALA A 439 9.32 -15.51 -10.41
N ARG A 440 8.99 -14.31 -10.89
CA ARG A 440 7.88 -13.47 -10.41
C ARG A 440 7.27 -12.67 -11.56
N ALA A 441 5.95 -12.53 -11.57
CA ALA A 441 5.31 -11.51 -12.39
C ALA A 441 5.53 -10.12 -11.78
N LEU A 442 5.41 -9.99 -10.46
CA LEU A 442 5.64 -8.75 -9.74
C LEU A 442 6.17 -9.05 -8.34
N VAL A 443 7.19 -8.32 -7.92
CA VAL A 443 7.67 -8.34 -6.53
C VAL A 443 7.95 -6.93 -6.02
N ILE A 444 7.40 -6.61 -4.85
CA ILE A 444 7.54 -5.32 -4.17
C ILE A 444 8.16 -5.57 -2.80
N SER A 445 9.33 -4.98 -2.55
CA SER A 445 10.14 -5.18 -1.34
C SER A 445 10.70 -3.85 -0.83
N GLY A 446 10.45 -3.49 0.44
CA GLY A 446 11.07 -2.34 1.11
C GLY A 446 10.61 -0.95 0.66
N TYR A 447 9.87 -0.85 -0.45
CA TYR A 447 9.35 0.40 -0.97
C TYR A 447 8.06 0.85 -0.28
N THR A 448 7.92 2.17 -0.14
CA THR A 448 6.72 2.82 0.40
C THR A 448 5.98 3.57 -0.71
N ASN A 449 4.64 3.56 -0.65
CA ASN A 449 3.78 4.24 -1.63
C ASN A 449 3.97 3.70 -3.06
N VAL A 450 3.55 2.45 -3.26
CA VAL A 450 3.57 1.78 -4.57
C VAL A 450 2.14 1.57 -5.07
N SER A 451 1.86 2.06 -6.28
CA SER A 451 0.56 1.89 -6.94
C SER A 451 0.71 1.03 -8.19
N VAL A 452 -0.07 -0.03 -8.29
CA VAL A 452 -0.14 -0.89 -9.47
C VAL A 452 -1.57 -0.90 -9.95
N ASN A 453 -1.79 -0.45 -11.20
CA ASN A 453 -3.11 -0.30 -11.77
C ASN A 453 -3.18 -0.93 -13.16
N ASN A 454 -4.22 -1.74 -13.41
CA ASN A 454 -4.43 -2.44 -14.67
C ASN A 454 -3.23 -3.34 -15.05
N PHE A 455 -2.94 -4.31 -14.18
CA PHE A 455 -1.80 -5.22 -14.34
C PHE A 455 -2.27 -6.62 -14.73
N THR A 456 -1.62 -7.22 -15.73
CA THR A 456 -1.95 -8.57 -16.21
C THR A 456 -0.75 -9.50 -16.11
N ALA A 457 -0.91 -10.62 -15.41
CA ALA A 457 0.05 -11.71 -15.36
C ALA A 457 -0.52 -12.94 -16.06
N ILE A 458 0.19 -13.45 -17.06
CA ILE A 458 -0.15 -14.67 -17.80
C ILE A 458 1.02 -15.64 -17.67
N GLY A 459 0.76 -16.81 -17.08
CA GLY A 459 1.75 -17.85 -16.83
C GLY A 459 1.49 -19.14 -17.59
N ASN A 460 2.34 -20.13 -17.33
CA ASN A 460 2.17 -21.51 -17.77
C ASN A 460 2.74 -22.47 -16.70
N SER A 461 2.87 -23.76 -17.03
CA SER A 461 3.37 -24.80 -16.12
C SER A 461 4.84 -24.65 -15.73
N ASP A 462 5.63 -23.87 -16.48
CA ASP A 462 7.07 -23.74 -16.28
C ASP A 462 7.43 -22.73 -15.19
N PHE A 463 6.45 -21.99 -14.65
CA PHE A 463 6.67 -20.96 -13.63
C PHE A 463 7.39 -21.46 -12.38
N ASN A 464 7.15 -22.71 -11.97
CA ASN A 464 7.75 -23.27 -10.76
C ASN A 464 9.20 -23.75 -10.96
N LYS A 465 9.72 -23.77 -12.19
CA LYS A 465 11.10 -24.19 -12.46
C LYS A 465 12.07 -23.19 -11.84
N ILE A 466 13.13 -23.71 -11.23
CA ILE A 466 14.22 -22.94 -10.62
C ILE A 466 15.57 -23.53 -11.06
N ASP A 467 16.65 -22.92 -10.58
CA ASP A 467 18.01 -23.30 -10.88
C ASP A 467 18.31 -24.81 -10.71
N GLY A 468 19.17 -25.33 -11.58
CA GLY A 468 19.54 -26.75 -11.64
C GLY A 468 18.41 -27.70 -12.07
N GLY A 469 17.38 -27.19 -12.75
CA GLY A 469 16.24 -27.99 -13.23
C GLY A 469 15.27 -28.44 -12.13
N LYS A 470 15.37 -27.86 -10.94
CA LYS A 470 14.48 -28.15 -9.80
C LYS A 470 13.15 -27.40 -9.94
N THR A 471 12.18 -27.73 -9.09
CA THR A 471 10.89 -27.04 -9.02
C THR A 471 10.55 -26.61 -7.60
N ASP A 472 9.98 -25.41 -7.44
CA ASP A 472 9.38 -24.93 -6.18
C ASP A 472 7.91 -24.57 -6.40
N SER A 473 7.01 -25.40 -5.86
CA SER A 473 5.56 -25.20 -5.96
C SER A 473 4.99 -24.21 -4.93
N ASN A 474 5.83 -23.52 -4.17
CA ASN A 474 5.43 -22.51 -3.19
C ASN A 474 5.71 -21.08 -3.66
N LEU A 475 6.15 -20.91 -4.92
CA LEU A 475 6.44 -19.60 -5.48
C LEU A 475 5.14 -18.80 -5.68
N PRO A 476 5.04 -17.58 -5.13
CA PRO A 476 3.95 -16.66 -5.45
C PRO A 476 4.19 -15.98 -6.81
N VAL A 477 3.12 -15.78 -7.59
CA VAL A 477 3.18 -15.03 -8.85
C VAL A 477 3.43 -13.55 -8.60
N ILE A 478 2.62 -12.95 -7.71
CA ILE A 478 2.78 -11.58 -7.21
C ILE A 478 3.14 -11.64 -5.71
N ALA A 479 4.21 -10.95 -5.32
CA ALA A 479 4.69 -10.90 -3.93
C ALA A 479 4.82 -9.47 -3.41
N VAL A 480 4.19 -9.19 -2.26
CA VAL A 480 4.41 -7.96 -1.49
C VAL A 480 5.04 -8.36 -0.15
N GLN A 481 6.26 -7.89 0.11
CA GLN A 481 7.11 -8.43 1.17
C GLN A 481 8.11 -7.41 1.73
N PHE A 482 8.90 -7.83 2.72
CA PHE A 482 10.07 -7.12 3.23
C PHE A 482 9.82 -5.63 3.54
N MET A 483 9.00 -5.33 4.55
CA MET A 483 8.73 -3.96 5.04
C MET A 483 8.11 -2.98 4.02
N ALA A 484 7.61 -3.46 2.88
CA ALA A 484 6.86 -2.63 1.93
C ALA A 484 5.66 -1.97 2.63
N GLU A 485 5.37 -0.71 2.34
CA GLU A 485 4.28 0.01 2.99
C GLU A 485 3.43 0.79 2.00
N ASN A 486 2.13 0.90 2.28
CA ASN A 486 1.19 1.69 1.50
C ASN A 486 1.20 1.24 0.02
N VAL A 487 0.84 -0.03 -0.19
CA VAL A 487 0.80 -0.66 -1.51
C VAL A 487 -0.63 -0.84 -1.97
N ILE A 488 -0.94 -0.34 -3.15
CA ILE A 488 -2.24 -0.49 -3.80
C ILE A 488 -2.06 -1.34 -5.05
N LEU A 489 -2.80 -2.44 -5.12
CA LEU A 489 -2.93 -3.29 -6.30
C LEU A 489 -4.39 -3.18 -6.78
N ASN A 490 -4.62 -2.48 -7.88
CA ASN A 490 -5.95 -2.24 -8.44
C ASN A 490 -6.08 -2.79 -9.86
N ASN A 491 -7.21 -3.45 -10.16
CA ASN A 491 -7.49 -4.02 -11.48
C ASN A 491 -6.40 -5.01 -11.90
N ILE A 492 -6.28 -6.10 -11.15
CA ILE A 492 -5.21 -7.11 -11.31
C ILE A 492 -5.79 -8.38 -11.93
N THR A 493 -5.21 -8.84 -13.04
CA THR A 493 -5.57 -10.11 -13.68
C THR A 493 -4.44 -11.12 -13.56
N VAL A 494 -4.73 -12.33 -13.09
CA VAL A 494 -3.76 -13.44 -13.01
C VAL A 494 -4.36 -14.72 -13.61
N THR A 495 -3.65 -15.34 -14.55
CA THR A 495 -4.11 -16.57 -15.23
C THR A 495 -2.95 -17.48 -15.62
N GLY A 496 -3.20 -18.80 -15.67
CA GLY A 496 -2.29 -19.78 -16.27
C GLY A 496 -1.12 -20.27 -15.41
N PHE A 497 -0.95 -19.77 -14.18
CA PHE A 497 0.15 -20.19 -13.28
C PHE A 497 -0.15 -21.52 -12.55
N THR A 498 -0.36 -22.57 -13.34
CA THR A 498 -0.85 -23.89 -12.89
C THR A 498 0.06 -24.65 -11.93
N THR A 499 1.28 -24.18 -11.72
CA THR A 499 2.26 -24.78 -10.79
C THR A 499 2.67 -23.84 -9.66
N ALA A 500 2.10 -22.63 -9.58
CA ALA A 500 2.41 -21.65 -8.55
C ALA A 500 1.81 -22.00 -7.18
N GLY A 501 2.44 -21.50 -6.12
CA GLY A 501 1.95 -21.66 -4.76
C GLY A 501 0.82 -20.69 -4.40
N GLN A 502 0.91 -19.46 -4.89
CA GLN A 502 -0.08 -18.40 -4.67
C GLN A 502 -0.16 -17.53 -5.91
N ASP A 503 -1.34 -17.03 -6.28
CA ASP A 503 -1.44 -15.99 -7.31
C ASP A 503 -0.97 -14.63 -6.74
N ILE A 504 -1.44 -14.27 -5.54
CA ILE A 504 -1.01 -13.04 -4.86
C ILE A 504 -0.69 -13.37 -3.41
N LYS A 505 0.49 -12.97 -2.93
CA LYS A 505 0.92 -13.18 -1.55
C LYS A 505 1.44 -11.91 -0.90
N PHE A 506 0.78 -11.53 0.19
CA PHE A 506 1.27 -10.55 1.15
C PHE A 506 2.01 -11.28 2.27
N PHE A 507 3.33 -11.06 2.36
CA PHE A 507 4.17 -11.74 3.34
C PHE A 507 4.07 -11.07 4.72
N GLY A 508 3.82 -11.89 5.73
CA GLY A 508 3.77 -11.49 7.13
C GLY A 508 5.08 -11.76 7.89
N GLY A 509 4.97 -11.90 9.22
CA GLY A 509 6.09 -12.18 10.13
C GLY A 509 6.83 -10.93 10.60
N ASP A 510 8.10 -11.11 10.98
CA ASP A 510 8.95 -10.03 11.51
C ASP A 510 9.21 -8.92 10.47
N ASN A 511 9.31 -9.30 9.20
CA ASN A 511 9.59 -8.38 8.08
C ASN A 511 8.30 -7.96 7.35
N ARG A 512 7.13 -8.11 7.99
CA ARG A 512 5.85 -7.75 7.37
C ARG A 512 5.85 -6.29 6.93
N GLY A 513 5.13 -6.03 5.85
CA GLY A 513 4.75 -4.67 5.50
C GLY A 513 3.41 -4.28 6.13
N GLU A 514 2.92 -3.08 5.78
CA GLU A 514 1.66 -2.53 6.29
C GLU A 514 0.94 -1.68 5.23
N ARG A 515 -0.36 -1.46 5.44
CA ARG A 515 -1.29 -0.65 4.63
C ARG A 515 -1.40 -1.16 3.20
N PHE A 516 -2.16 -2.23 3.04
CA PHE A 516 -2.33 -2.88 1.73
C PHE A 516 -3.77 -2.80 1.24
N ILE A 517 -3.93 -2.50 -0.04
CA ILE A 517 -5.22 -2.56 -0.73
C ILE A 517 -5.06 -3.43 -1.97
N LEU A 518 -5.87 -4.48 -2.05
CA LEU A 518 -6.11 -5.25 -3.26
C LEU A 518 -7.56 -5.00 -3.70
N SER A 519 -7.73 -4.37 -4.85
CA SER A 519 -9.07 -4.06 -5.38
C SER A 519 -9.26 -4.47 -6.84
N ASN A 520 -10.47 -4.88 -7.18
CA ASN A 520 -10.85 -5.28 -8.55
C ASN A 520 -9.94 -6.39 -9.10
N VAL A 521 -9.84 -7.52 -8.39
CA VAL A 521 -8.97 -8.64 -8.77
C VAL A 521 -9.74 -9.69 -9.60
N ASN A 522 -9.12 -10.20 -10.67
CA ASN A 522 -9.64 -11.25 -11.52
C ASN A 522 -8.63 -12.40 -11.65
N ILE A 523 -8.88 -13.51 -10.97
CA ILE A 523 -8.05 -14.72 -11.02
C ILE A 523 -8.81 -15.80 -11.78
N TYR A 524 -8.19 -16.37 -12.80
CA TYR A 524 -8.83 -17.39 -13.64
C TYR A 524 -7.89 -18.57 -13.91
N ASN A 525 -8.28 -19.77 -13.46
CA ASN A 525 -7.60 -21.03 -13.76
C ASN A 525 -6.07 -20.98 -13.56
N SER A 526 -5.63 -20.38 -12.45
CA SER A 526 -4.23 -20.10 -12.15
C SER A 526 -3.65 -21.03 -11.07
N SER A 527 -3.19 -20.53 -9.91
CA SER A 527 -2.60 -21.38 -8.86
C SER A 527 -3.57 -22.48 -8.40
N PRO A 528 -3.11 -23.74 -8.27
CA PRO A 528 -3.92 -24.84 -7.73
C PRO A 528 -3.96 -24.87 -6.20
N LYS A 529 -3.23 -23.98 -5.50
CA LYS A 529 -3.09 -23.99 -4.04
C LYS A 529 -3.85 -22.84 -3.39
N VAL A 530 -3.52 -21.59 -3.72
CA VAL A 530 -4.17 -20.43 -3.12
C VAL A 530 -4.29 -19.29 -4.14
N GLY A 531 -5.46 -18.67 -4.24
CA GLY A 531 -5.62 -17.43 -5.00
C GLY A 531 -4.90 -16.27 -4.31
N ILE A 532 -5.46 -15.77 -3.21
CA ILE A 532 -4.90 -14.65 -2.45
C ILE A 532 -4.48 -15.11 -1.06
N ALA A 533 -3.23 -14.89 -0.68
CA ALA A 533 -2.68 -15.25 0.62
C ALA A 533 -2.22 -14.02 1.41
N SER A 534 -2.49 -14.01 2.72
CA SER A 534 -1.99 -13.01 3.67
C SER A 534 -1.33 -13.70 4.88
N GLY A 535 -0.05 -13.42 5.08
CA GLY A 535 0.73 -13.97 6.20
C GLY A 535 0.36 -13.38 7.57
N GLY A 536 0.91 -13.97 8.63
CA GLY A 536 0.66 -13.56 10.01
C GLY A 536 1.19 -12.15 10.35
N GLY A 537 0.51 -11.46 11.26
CA GLY A 537 0.90 -10.12 11.72
C GLY A 537 0.51 -8.96 10.79
N ILE A 538 -0.07 -9.22 9.61
CA ILE A 538 -0.64 -8.15 8.76
C ILE A 538 -1.97 -7.70 9.37
N TYR A 539 -2.15 -6.41 9.66
CA TYR A 539 -3.32 -5.90 10.40
C TYR A 539 -4.28 -5.04 9.57
N ASP A 540 -3.88 -4.64 8.37
CA ASP A 540 -4.51 -3.56 7.61
C ASP A 540 -4.57 -3.84 6.09
N LEU A 541 -4.66 -5.12 5.73
CA LEU A 541 -4.97 -5.56 4.38
C LEU A 541 -6.48 -5.40 4.09
N LYS A 542 -6.80 -4.82 2.93
CA LYS A 542 -8.15 -4.73 2.39
C LYS A 542 -8.23 -5.48 1.06
N ILE A 543 -9.18 -6.40 0.94
CA ILE A 543 -9.48 -7.14 -0.30
C ILE A 543 -10.91 -6.78 -0.73
N ILE A 544 -11.05 -6.03 -1.83
CA ILE A 544 -12.32 -5.40 -2.21
C ILE A 544 -12.63 -5.65 -3.68
N ASN A 545 -13.80 -6.19 -4.00
CA ASN A 545 -14.26 -6.48 -5.36
C ASN A 545 -13.35 -7.45 -6.13
N GLY A 546 -13.84 -8.66 -6.43
CA GLY A 546 -13.04 -9.60 -7.21
C GLY A 546 -13.75 -10.88 -7.60
N ASN A 547 -13.25 -11.48 -8.67
CA ASN A 547 -13.70 -12.76 -9.21
C ASN A 547 -12.52 -13.73 -9.18
N LEU A 548 -12.63 -14.80 -8.39
CA LEU A 548 -11.65 -15.89 -8.34
C LEU A 548 -12.29 -17.17 -8.86
N LYS A 549 -11.75 -17.71 -9.94
CA LYS A 549 -12.14 -19.02 -10.47
C LYS A 549 -10.93 -19.96 -10.41
N GLY A 550 -10.95 -20.85 -9.42
CA GLY A 550 -9.89 -21.82 -9.16
C GLY A 550 -9.90 -23.02 -10.10
N ARG A 551 -9.10 -24.03 -9.77
CA ARG A 551 -8.92 -25.29 -10.54
C ARG A 551 -9.37 -26.55 -9.78
N GLY A 552 -10.21 -26.41 -8.77
CA GLY A 552 -10.83 -27.47 -7.97
C GLY A 552 -10.08 -27.76 -6.65
N THR A 553 -8.76 -27.63 -6.63
CA THR A 553 -7.93 -27.79 -5.42
C THR A 553 -7.61 -26.44 -4.79
N GLY A 554 -7.46 -26.39 -3.46
CA GLY A 554 -6.92 -25.22 -2.76
C GLY A 554 -7.96 -24.24 -2.19
N ASN A 555 -7.50 -23.04 -1.86
CA ASN A 555 -8.29 -21.99 -1.18
C ASN A 555 -8.37 -20.73 -2.05
N GLY A 556 -9.54 -20.11 -2.16
CA GLY A 556 -9.68 -18.84 -2.88
C GLY A 556 -8.92 -17.71 -2.17
N ILE A 557 -9.28 -17.44 -0.93
CA ILE A 557 -8.57 -16.54 -0.01
C ILE A 557 -8.02 -17.33 1.17
N GLU A 558 -6.79 -17.07 1.59
CA GLU A 558 -6.20 -17.62 2.81
C GLU A 558 -5.54 -16.52 3.65
N THR A 559 -6.08 -16.26 4.85
CA THR A 559 -5.51 -15.28 5.78
C THR A 559 -5.20 -15.94 7.12
N TYR A 560 -4.00 -15.67 7.67
CA TYR A 560 -3.53 -16.30 8.91
C TYR A 560 -4.18 -15.71 10.17
N ASN A 561 -4.79 -14.54 10.06
CA ASN A 561 -5.49 -13.86 11.14
C ASN A 561 -6.85 -13.36 10.65
N ASN A 562 -7.61 -12.77 11.58
CA ASN A 562 -8.95 -12.27 11.32
C ASN A 562 -8.98 -10.76 11.05
N THR A 563 -7.86 -10.09 10.76
CA THR A 563 -7.78 -8.61 10.71
C THR A 563 -8.04 -8.06 9.30
N THR A 564 -7.90 -8.89 8.27
CA THR A 564 -8.14 -8.50 6.86
C THR A 564 -9.60 -8.08 6.66
N MET A 565 -9.82 -6.94 6.01
CA MET A 565 -11.15 -6.54 5.54
C MET A 565 -11.44 -7.18 4.18
N ILE A 566 -12.64 -7.74 4.00
CA ILE A 566 -13.04 -8.45 2.79
C ILE A 566 -14.44 -7.99 2.39
N SER A 567 -14.63 -7.60 1.12
CA SER A 567 -15.95 -7.19 0.60
C SER A 567 -16.06 -7.45 -0.91
N GLY A 568 -17.22 -7.94 -1.36
CA GLY A 568 -17.54 -8.05 -2.78
C GLY A 568 -16.72 -9.09 -3.56
N ILE A 569 -16.32 -10.19 -2.92
CA ILE A 569 -15.51 -11.24 -3.56
C ILE A 569 -16.36 -12.46 -3.90
N THR A 570 -16.29 -12.91 -5.15
CA THR A 570 -16.82 -14.22 -5.58
C THR A 570 -15.66 -15.18 -5.80
N ALA A 571 -15.71 -16.37 -5.19
CA ALA A 571 -14.67 -17.38 -5.35
C ALA A 571 -15.28 -18.78 -5.54
N ASP A 572 -15.08 -19.36 -6.72
CA ASP A 572 -15.64 -20.66 -7.11
C ASP A 572 -14.54 -21.61 -7.61
N ASN A 573 -14.86 -22.90 -7.64
CA ASN A 573 -13.94 -23.96 -8.07
C ASN A 573 -12.63 -24.00 -7.24
N TYR A 574 -12.75 -23.74 -5.92
CA TYR A 574 -11.73 -24.03 -4.91
C TYR A 574 -12.30 -25.03 -3.91
N SER A 575 -11.45 -25.76 -3.18
CA SER A 575 -11.90 -26.64 -2.09
C SER A 575 -12.60 -25.84 -0.98
N ASN A 576 -12.08 -24.64 -0.69
CA ASN A 576 -12.74 -23.62 0.15
C ASN A 576 -12.68 -22.26 -0.55
N ALA A 577 -13.77 -21.52 -0.54
CA ALA A 577 -13.80 -20.16 -1.10
C ALA A 577 -12.89 -19.22 -0.29
N ALA A 578 -12.88 -19.39 1.05
CA ALA A 578 -11.94 -18.70 1.93
C ALA A 578 -11.53 -19.59 3.12
N VAL A 579 -10.34 -19.34 3.64
CA VAL A 579 -9.83 -19.84 4.92
C VAL A 579 -9.29 -18.63 5.70
N ILE A 580 -9.95 -18.27 6.80
CA ILE A 580 -9.64 -17.05 7.57
C ILE A 580 -9.38 -17.48 9.01
N ALA A 581 -8.15 -17.26 9.50
CA ALA A 581 -7.73 -17.68 10.84
C ALA A 581 -8.05 -19.17 11.12
N ASN A 582 -7.73 -20.05 10.17
CA ASN A 582 -8.02 -21.50 10.16
C ASN A 582 -9.50 -21.90 9.99
N GLU A 583 -10.44 -20.94 9.98
CA GLU A 583 -11.85 -21.23 9.72
C GLU A 583 -12.14 -21.33 8.22
N LYS A 584 -12.85 -22.38 7.81
CA LYS A 584 -13.13 -22.69 6.40
C LYS A 584 -14.51 -22.19 5.98
N TYR A 585 -14.57 -21.49 4.85
CA TYR A 585 -15.80 -20.93 4.30
C TYR A 585 -16.07 -21.47 2.89
N LYS A 586 -17.30 -21.90 2.63
CA LYS A 586 -17.77 -22.30 1.29
C LYS A 586 -18.16 -21.13 0.39
N THR A 587 -18.39 -19.96 0.98
CA THR A 587 -18.62 -18.69 0.30
C THR A 587 -17.79 -17.64 1.01
N VAL A 588 -17.16 -16.72 0.27
CA VAL A 588 -16.35 -15.68 0.88
C VAL A 588 -17.23 -14.77 1.74
N PRO A 589 -16.91 -14.58 3.05
CA PRO A 589 -17.69 -13.70 3.91
C PRO A 589 -17.37 -12.22 3.66
N THR A 590 -18.33 -11.34 3.95
CA THR A 590 -18.06 -9.91 4.13
C THR A 590 -17.45 -9.71 5.52
N VAL A 591 -16.23 -9.21 5.58
CA VAL A 591 -15.48 -8.96 6.83
C VAL A 591 -15.19 -7.48 6.94
N LEU A 592 -15.81 -6.82 7.92
CA LEU A 592 -15.61 -5.40 8.23
C LEU A 592 -14.85 -5.26 9.56
N LYS A 593 -14.10 -4.16 9.71
CA LYS A 593 -13.38 -3.80 10.94
C LYS A 593 -13.70 -2.36 11.32
N GLY A 594 -13.67 -2.07 12.61
CA GLY A 594 -14.14 -0.78 13.15
C GLY A 594 -15.65 -0.77 13.38
N GLY A 595 -16.16 0.37 13.86
CA GLY A 595 -17.58 0.54 14.14
C GLY A 595 -18.41 0.52 12.86
N LEU A 596 -19.53 -0.23 12.85
CA LEU A 596 -20.42 -0.35 11.70
C LEU A 596 -21.69 0.49 11.91
N SER A 597 -21.92 1.47 11.04
CA SER A 597 -23.20 2.18 10.96
C SER A 597 -23.86 1.86 9.61
N ALA A 598 -25.00 1.17 9.62
CA ALA A 598 -25.70 0.74 8.41
C ALA A 598 -27.21 1.04 8.48
N GLY A 599 -27.73 1.71 7.46
CA GLY A 599 -29.15 2.11 7.42
C GLY A 599 -29.56 3.04 8.58
N SER A 600 -28.62 3.80 9.13
CA SER A 600 -28.84 4.71 10.26
C SER A 600 -28.70 6.17 9.84
N THR A 601 -29.62 7.03 10.28
CA THR A 601 -29.56 8.49 10.04
C THR A 601 -29.37 9.29 11.32
N GLY A 602 -29.66 8.71 12.49
CA GLY A 602 -29.66 9.41 13.77
C GLY A 602 -28.62 8.96 14.78
N SER A 603 -27.91 7.85 14.56
CA SER A 603 -26.84 7.40 15.47
C SER A 603 -25.65 6.83 14.70
N ALA A 604 -24.47 6.88 15.30
CA ALA A 604 -23.25 6.33 14.72
C ALA A 604 -22.54 5.39 15.69
N ALA A 605 -22.00 4.30 15.16
CA ALA A 605 -21.05 3.42 15.84
C ALA A 605 -19.71 4.15 16.00
N VAL A 606 -19.37 4.55 17.22
CA VAL A 606 -18.12 5.29 17.50
C VAL A 606 -17.03 4.42 18.12
N ASP A 607 -17.39 3.30 18.74
CA ASP A 607 -16.43 2.32 19.25
C ASP A 607 -16.11 1.31 18.12
N PRO A 608 -14.84 0.90 17.94
CA PRO A 608 -14.45 -0.04 16.89
C PRO A 608 -15.12 -1.42 16.98
N ARG A 609 -15.75 -1.76 18.10
CA ARG A 609 -16.50 -3.00 18.35
C ARG A 609 -18.02 -2.76 18.43
N SER A 610 -18.50 -1.59 18.04
CA SER A 610 -19.92 -1.23 18.07
C SER A 610 -20.60 -1.38 16.70
N VAL A 611 -21.91 -1.65 16.74
CA VAL A 611 -22.76 -1.73 15.56
C VAL A 611 -24.04 -0.93 15.78
N VAL A 612 -24.44 -0.21 14.74
CA VAL A 612 -25.66 0.58 14.69
C VAL A 612 -26.41 0.24 13.41
N LEU A 613 -27.58 -0.40 13.56
CA LEU A 613 -28.42 -0.85 12.45
C LEU A 613 -29.79 -0.17 12.53
N ALA A 614 -30.29 0.33 11.41
CA ALA A 614 -31.68 0.73 11.22
C ALA A 614 -32.25 1.64 12.34
N THR A 615 -31.50 2.67 12.74
CA THR A 615 -31.89 3.55 13.86
C THR A 615 -32.08 5.01 13.43
N THR A 616 -32.94 5.68 14.19
CA THR A 616 -33.24 7.12 14.11
C THR A 616 -33.35 7.70 15.54
N GLY A 617 -33.39 9.03 15.68
CA GLY A 617 -33.74 9.67 16.95
C GLY A 617 -32.68 9.61 18.07
N ASN A 618 -31.39 9.48 17.74
CA ASN A 618 -30.24 9.55 18.67
C ASN A 618 -30.24 8.50 19.81
N SER A 619 -30.88 7.34 19.63
CA SER A 619 -30.77 6.23 20.59
C SER A 619 -29.35 5.63 20.57
N ARG A 620 -28.77 5.33 21.75
CA ARG A 620 -27.37 4.89 21.85
C ARG A 620 -27.07 4.00 23.05
N ALA A 621 -26.25 2.98 22.82
CA ALA A 621 -25.53 2.23 23.84
C ALA A 621 -24.15 2.87 24.08
N TYR A 622 -23.84 3.23 25.33
CA TYR A 622 -22.65 4.00 25.69
C TYR A 622 -21.54 3.18 26.35
N SER A 623 -21.80 1.92 26.71
CA SER A 623 -20.91 1.12 27.54
C SER A 623 -20.57 -0.22 26.87
N PRO A 624 -19.41 -0.83 27.18
CA PRO A 624 -19.11 -2.18 26.71
C PRO A 624 -20.20 -3.17 27.13
N ARG A 625 -20.55 -4.11 26.26
CA ARG A 625 -21.58 -5.13 26.53
C ARG A 625 -22.97 -4.53 26.86
N SER A 626 -23.31 -3.36 26.32
CA SER A 626 -24.66 -2.78 26.41
C SER A 626 -25.37 -2.72 25.05
N PHE A 627 -26.70 -2.60 25.07
CA PHE A 627 -27.51 -2.63 23.84
C PHE A 627 -28.77 -1.76 23.92
N VAL A 628 -29.26 -1.33 22.76
CA VAL A 628 -30.55 -0.66 22.59
C VAL A 628 -31.26 -1.30 21.40
N LEU A 629 -32.42 -1.92 21.63
CA LEU A 629 -33.16 -2.72 20.63
C LEU A 629 -34.60 -2.23 20.52
N GLY A 630 -35.08 -2.01 19.29
CA GLY A 630 -36.46 -1.58 19.03
C GLY A 630 -36.87 -0.29 19.77
N SER A 631 -35.90 0.59 20.07
CA SER A 631 -36.09 1.73 20.97
C SER A 631 -35.74 3.04 20.31
N GLY A 632 -36.45 4.11 20.68
CA GLY A 632 -36.40 5.41 20.00
C GLY A 632 -36.37 6.60 20.96
N MET A 633 -36.53 7.79 20.39
CA MET A 633 -36.61 9.06 21.14
C MET A 633 -35.45 9.25 22.14
N SER A 634 -34.22 9.07 21.68
CA SER A 634 -33.00 9.27 22.47
C SER A 634 -32.91 8.37 23.70
N SER A 635 -33.23 7.08 23.55
CA SER A 635 -33.03 6.08 24.60
C SER A 635 -31.53 5.80 24.81
N LYS A 636 -31.09 5.70 26.06
CA LYS A 636 -29.65 5.64 26.41
C LYS A 636 -29.33 4.49 27.35
N ALA A 637 -28.57 3.50 26.86
CA ALA A 637 -28.08 2.41 27.69
C ALA A 637 -26.65 2.67 28.18
N TYR A 638 -26.49 2.85 29.48
CA TYR A 638 -25.24 2.91 30.22
C TYR A 638 -25.06 1.68 31.12
N GLY A 639 -23.82 1.44 31.52
CA GLY A 639 -23.46 0.31 32.38
C GLY A 639 -23.17 -0.95 31.58
N SER A 640 -22.19 -1.72 32.06
CA SER A 640 -21.86 -3.02 31.47
C SER A 640 -23.02 -4.01 31.67
N ARG A 641 -23.32 -4.82 30.64
CA ARG A 641 -24.42 -5.81 30.66
C ARG A 641 -25.80 -5.16 30.83
N SER A 642 -26.00 -3.96 30.30
CA SER A 642 -27.25 -3.22 30.41
C SER A 642 -27.96 -3.05 29.07
N GLY A 643 -29.30 -3.01 29.09
CA GLY A 643 -30.12 -3.02 27.89
C GLY A 643 -31.36 -2.15 27.97
N ILE A 644 -31.76 -1.62 26.82
CA ILE A 644 -33.08 -1.00 26.62
C ILE A 644 -33.79 -1.69 25.46
N ILE A 645 -35.02 -2.16 25.68
CA ILE A 645 -35.80 -2.93 24.71
C ILE A 645 -37.18 -2.29 24.54
N ASN A 646 -37.65 -2.14 23.29
CA ASN A 646 -39.01 -1.68 22.96
C ASN A 646 -39.45 -0.43 23.74
N SER A 647 -38.56 0.57 23.85
CA SER A 647 -38.78 1.72 24.73
C SER A 647 -38.55 3.06 24.05
N LEU A 648 -39.16 4.11 24.56
CA LEU A 648 -39.03 5.48 24.07
C LEU A 648 -38.54 6.41 25.18
N SER A 649 -37.47 7.17 24.92
CA SER A 649 -36.93 8.15 25.87
C SER A 649 -36.66 7.53 27.25
N SER A 650 -36.05 6.34 27.28
CA SER A 650 -35.71 5.63 28.51
C SER A 650 -34.19 5.56 28.71
N GLU A 651 -33.76 5.37 29.96
CA GLU A 651 -32.34 5.41 30.33
C GLU A 651 -31.99 4.37 31.40
N THR A 652 -30.86 3.69 31.28
CA THR A 652 -30.29 2.91 32.39
C THR A 652 -29.36 3.79 33.23
N ASP A 653 -29.03 3.39 34.45
CA ASP A 653 -28.21 4.23 35.31
C ASP A 653 -26.73 4.17 34.92
N LYS A 654 -26.02 5.29 35.03
CA LYS A 654 -24.62 5.42 34.61
C LYS A 654 -23.66 4.76 35.58
N GLU A 655 -24.01 4.76 36.86
CA GLU A 655 -23.18 4.25 37.96
C GLU A 655 -23.49 2.79 38.31
N ALA A 656 -24.25 2.10 37.46
CA ALA A 656 -24.73 0.75 37.71
C ALA A 656 -24.44 -0.20 36.54
N HIS A 657 -24.70 -1.49 36.76
CA HIS A 657 -24.50 -2.54 35.75
C HIS A 657 -25.63 -3.58 35.81
N THR A 658 -25.74 -4.44 34.79
CA THR A 658 -26.74 -5.53 34.78
C THR A 658 -28.17 -4.99 34.96
N GLN A 659 -28.59 -4.08 34.07
CA GLN A 659 -29.89 -3.41 34.16
C GLN A 659 -30.68 -3.59 32.85
N THR A 660 -31.98 -3.79 32.93
CA THR A 660 -32.83 -3.84 31.74
C THR A 660 -34.07 -2.97 31.91
N VAL A 661 -34.30 -2.05 30.96
CA VAL A 661 -35.58 -1.35 30.79
C VAL A 661 -36.28 -1.93 29.58
N PHE A 662 -37.54 -2.33 29.71
CA PHE A 662 -38.30 -2.92 28.60
C PHE A 662 -39.73 -2.38 28.51
N ASN A 663 -40.29 -2.36 27.29
CA ASN A 663 -41.68 -1.97 27.01
C ASN A 663 -42.10 -0.66 27.71
N SER A 664 -41.25 0.37 27.64
CA SER A 664 -41.35 1.53 28.51
C SER A 664 -41.33 2.87 27.78
N ARG A 665 -41.85 3.91 28.43
CA ARG A 665 -41.65 5.30 27.99
C ARG A 665 -41.26 6.17 29.17
N ASN A 666 -40.18 6.95 29.03
CA ASN A 666 -39.68 7.86 30.06
C ASN A 666 -39.27 7.15 31.37
N VAL A 667 -38.74 5.93 31.31
CA VAL A 667 -38.32 5.18 32.52
C VAL A 667 -36.81 5.26 32.71
N LYS A 668 -36.36 5.51 33.95
CA LYS A 668 -34.96 5.36 34.37
C LYS A 668 -34.81 4.13 35.29
N SER A 669 -33.82 3.28 35.02
CA SER A 669 -33.46 2.17 35.93
C SER A 669 -32.97 2.68 37.29
N PRO A 670 -33.32 2.05 38.43
CA PRO A 670 -32.98 2.54 39.76
C PRO A 670 -31.64 2.02 40.33
N GLY A 671 -30.94 1.13 39.63
CA GLY A 671 -29.67 0.56 40.12
C GLY A 671 -29.37 -0.83 39.54
N SER A 672 -28.31 -1.48 40.01
CA SER A 672 -27.84 -2.77 39.47
C SER A 672 -28.83 -3.92 39.74
N TYR A 673 -28.83 -4.94 38.88
CA TYR A 673 -29.67 -6.15 38.99
C TYR A 673 -31.18 -5.86 38.97
N ARG A 674 -31.58 -4.97 38.08
CA ARG A 674 -32.97 -4.52 37.95
C ARG A 674 -33.50 -4.81 36.56
N VAL A 675 -34.71 -5.36 36.51
CA VAL A 675 -35.52 -5.47 35.30
C VAL A 675 -36.78 -4.66 35.53
N VAL A 676 -36.89 -3.51 34.85
CA VAL A 676 -37.95 -2.53 35.10
C VAL A 676 -38.77 -2.23 33.86
N ALA A 677 -40.06 -1.99 34.07
CA ALA A 677 -40.98 -1.48 33.06
C ALA A 677 -41.88 -0.37 33.63
N GLY A 678 -42.30 0.55 32.79
CA GLY A 678 -43.16 1.65 33.21
C GLY A 678 -43.49 2.66 32.11
N TYR A 679 -44.25 3.69 32.45
CA TYR A 679 -44.77 4.63 31.48
C TYR A 679 -44.99 6.02 32.07
N SER A 680 -44.53 7.04 31.34
CA SER A 680 -45.01 8.41 31.45
C SER A 680 -45.14 9.02 30.04
N SER A 681 -46.21 9.78 29.80
CA SER A 681 -46.46 10.45 28.51
C SER A 681 -45.55 11.67 28.28
N THR A 682 -45.04 12.29 29.35
CA THR A 682 -44.23 13.51 29.33
C THR A 682 -43.03 13.42 30.26
N GLY A 683 -42.13 14.40 30.17
CA GLY A 683 -40.97 14.53 31.04
C GLY A 683 -39.74 13.74 30.57
N LYS A 684 -38.68 13.80 31.37
CA LYS A 684 -37.43 13.08 31.17
C LYS A 684 -37.51 11.66 31.78
N PRO A 685 -36.64 10.72 31.38
CA PRO A 685 -36.51 9.43 32.06
C PRO A 685 -36.42 9.59 33.58
N SER A 686 -37.23 8.84 34.33
CA SER A 686 -37.26 8.91 35.80
C SER A 686 -37.59 7.56 36.42
N THR A 687 -37.05 7.29 37.61
CA THR A 687 -37.39 6.12 38.43
C THR A 687 -38.82 6.18 38.95
N ALA A 688 -39.40 7.38 39.10
CA ALA A 688 -40.80 7.57 39.50
C ALA A 688 -41.81 6.99 38.48
N ASN A 689 -41.37 6.73 37.25
CA ASN A 689 -42.23 6.20 36.18
C ASN A 689 -42.28 4.66 36.16
N ILE A 690 -41.51 3.99 37.01
CA ILE A 690 -41.49 2.52 37.13
C ILE A 690 -42.86 2.02 37.63
N LYS A 691 -43.37 0.96 36.99
CA LYS A 691 -44.61 0.26 37.35
C LYS A 691 -44.38 -1.19 37.76
N VAL A 692 -43.33 -1.80 37.21
CA VAL A 692 -42.87 -3.13 37.55
C VAL A 692 -41.36 -3.05 37.79
N ASP A 693 -40.91 -3.55 38.94
CA ASP A 693 -39.50 -3.67 39.27
C ASP A 693 -39.23 -5.07 39.83
N LEU A 694 -38.54 -5.87 39.03
CA LEU A 694 -37.98 -7.15 39.44
C LEU A 694 -36.53 -6.92 39.87
N ASN A 695 -36.28 -7.03 41.17
CA ASN A 695 -34.95 -6.99 41.74
C ASN A 695 -34.36 -8.39 41.78
N THR A 696 -33.49 -8.70 40.84
CA THR A 696 -32.90 -10.04 40.73
C THR A 696 -31.78 -10.28 41.74
N LEU A 697 -31.33 -9.24 42.46
CA LEU A 697 -30.32 -9.40 43.51
C LEU A 697 -30.94 -10.00 44.79
N ASN A 698 -32.14 -9.57 45.16
CA ASN A 698 -32.79 -10.00 46.40
C ASN A 698 -34.09 -10.80 46.19
N GLY A 699 -34.55 -10.94 44.95
CA GLY A 699 -35.77 -11.69 44.61
C GLY A 699 -37.08 -10.93 44.79
N ASN A 700 -37.04 -9.62 45.05
CA ASN A 700 -38.25 -8.82 45.25
C ASN A 700 -38.93 -8.47 43.92
N LEU A 701 -40.26 -8.55 43.92
CA LEU A 701 -41.12 -8.00 42.88
C LEU A 701 -41.93 -6.83 43.47
N ASN A 702 -41.69 -5.63 42.96
CA ASN A 702 -42.48 -4.45 43.32
C ASN A 702 -43.43 -4.09 42.18
N LEU A 703 -44.71 -3.87 42.52
CA LEU A 703 -45.76 -3.45 41.58
C LEU A 703 -46.36 -2.13 42.05
N ALA A 704 -46.44 -1.15 41.16
CA ALA A 704 -47.21 0.08 41.42
C ALA A 704 -48.74 -0.15 41.30
N GLY A 705 -49.14 -1.30 40.74
CA GLY A 705 -50.52 -1.72 40.57
C GLY A 705 -50.87 -2.96 41.40
N LYS A 706 -51.88 -3.71 40.94
CA LYS A 706 -52.37 -4.92 41.62
C LYS A 706 -51.79 -6.18 41.00
N LEU A 707 -51.60 -7.22 41.80
CA LEU A 707 -51.47 -8.60 41.34
C LEU A 707 -52.84 -9.27 41.40
N THR A 708 -53.36 -9.74 40.27
CA THR A 708 -54.69 -10.37 40.18
C THR A 708 -54.55 -11.87 39.89
N GLN A 709 -55.29 -12.69 40.63
CA GLN A 709 -55.36 -14.15 40.49
C GLN A 709 -56.84 -14.56 40.40
N ASN A 710 -57.13 -15.68 39.73
CA ASN A 710 -58.51 -16.19 39.60
C ASN A 710 -59.00 -16.89 40.86
N ASN A 711 -58.07 -17.35 41.68
CA ASN A 711 -58.27 -17.98 42.97
C ASN A 711 -58.52 -16.94 44.08
N ALA A 712 -59.18 -17.34 45.18
CA ALA A 712 -59.77 -16.39 46.12
C ALA A 712 -59.22 -16.45 47.56
N ASP A 713 -58.35 -17.41 47.91
CA ASP A 713 -57.82 -17.55 49.26
C ASP A 713 -56.31 -17.32 49.39
N ILE A 714 -55.90 -16.81 50.55
CA ILE A 714 -54.51 -16.67 50.96
C ILE A 714 -54.20 -17.83 51.91
N ALA A 715 -53.17 -18.58 51.57
CA ALA A 715 -52.81 -19.80 52.27
C ALA A 715 -51.34 -19.80 52.72
N GLU A 716 -51.05 -20.65 53.69
CA GLU A 716 -49.71 -20.95 54.15
C GLU A 716 -49.55 -22.47 54.29
N LEU A 717 -48.34 -22.98 54.06
CA LEU A 717 -48.02 -24.39 54.29
C LEU A 717 -47.78 -24.66 55.79
N PHE A 718 -48.52 -25.64 56.33
CA PHE A 718 -48.36 -26.14 57.70
C PHE A 718 -48.05 -27.64 57.71
N GLU A 719 -47.22 -28.08 58.66
CA GLU A 719 -46.90 -29.48 58.85
C GLU A 719 -48.01 -30.21 59.62
N SER A 720 -48.44 -31.39 59.16
CA SER A 720 -49.45 -32.18 59.85
C SER A 720 -48.85 -32.97 61.02
N GLN A 721 -49.62 -33.09 62.10
CA GLN A 721 -49.22 -33.88 63.27
C GLN A 721 -48.94 -35.34 62.91
N SER A 722 -49.70 -35.87 61.95
CA SER A 722 -49.61 -37.26 61.50
C SER A 722 -48.43 -37.57 60.57
N GLY A 723 -47.77 -36.54 60.01
CA GLY A 723 -46.79 -36.71 58.95
C GLY A 723 -47.39 -37.15 57.60
N GLN A 724 -48.71 -37.10 57.45
CA GLN A 724 -49.46 -37.49 56.25
C GLN A 724 -50.27 -36.30 55.69
N PRO A 725 -50.67 -36.32 54.41
CA PRO A 725 -51.50 -35.27 53.85
C PRO A 725 -52.90 -35.31 54.48
N ILE A 726 -53.48 -34.14 54.70
CA ILE A 726 -54.86 -33.96 55.15
C ILE A 726 -55.70 -33.63 53.90
N GLU A 727 -56.87 -34.24 53.78
CA GLU A 727 -57.74 -34.11 52.61
C GLU A 727 -58.26 -32.68 52.42
N LEU A 728 -58.48 -32.28 51.15
CA LEU A 728 -59.04 -30.97 50.79
C LEU A 728 -60.39 -30.70 51.48
N GLY A 729 -60.63 -29.44 51.81
CA GLY A 729 -61.86 -28.99 52.46
C GLY A 729 -61.95 -29.33 53.95
N THR A 730 -60.93 -29.98 54.52
CA THR A 730 -60.88 -30.30 55.95
C THR A 730 -60.57 -29.06 56.78
N ILE A 731 -61.40 -28.78 57.79
CA ILE A 731 -61.18 -27.73 58.78
C ILE A 731 -60.10 -28.18 59.76
N VAL A 732 -59.05 -27.38 59.93
CA VAL A 732 -57.91 -27.72 60.77
C VAL A 732 -57.71 -26.74 61.93
N THR A 733 -57.07 -27.23 62.98
CA THR A 733 -56.62 -26.47 64.15
C THR A 733 -55.15 -26.77 64.44
N LEU A 734 -54.54 -26.00 65.34
CA LEU A 734 -53.19 -26.23 65.83
C LEU A 734 -53.18 -27.25 66.98
N ASP A 735 -52.19 -28.14 66.95
CA ASP A 735 -51.73 -28.94 68.08
C ASP A 735 -50.22 -28.73 68.21
N GLY A 736 -49.82 -27.85 69.14
CA GLY A 736 -48.48 -27.28 69.16
C GLY A 736 -48.19 -26.45 67.91
N ASP A 737 -47.14 -26.82 67.17
CA ASP A 737 -46.71 -26.18 65.92
C ASP A 737 -47.23 -26.90 64.65
N LYS A 738 -48.04 -27.95 64.81
CA LYS A 738 -48.56 -28.77 63.70
C LYS A 738 -50.07 -28.67 63.57
N ILE A 739 -50.60 -29.08 62.42
CA ILE A 739 -52.04 -29.11 62.16
C ILE A 739 -52.65 -30.49 62.31
N ARG A 740 -53.90 -30.52 62.79
CA ARG A 740 -54.77 -31.70 62.80
C ARG A 740 -56.21 -31.31 62.48
N LYS A 741 -57.07 -32.30 62.22
CA LYS A 741 -58.52 -32.09 62.05
C LYS A 741 -59.10 -31.41 63.29
N ALA A 742 -59.89 -30.35 63.10
CA ALA A 742 -60.54 -29.61 64.19
C ALA A 742 -61.67 -30.42 64.84
N GLN A 743 -61.77 -30.38 66.17
CA GLN A 743 -62.80 -31.01 67.00
C GLN A 743 -63.71 -29.94 67.62
N PRO A 744 -64.89 -30.32 68.16
CA PRO A 744 -65.75 -29.38 68.86
C PRO A 744 -65.00 -28.66 69.99
N ASN A 745 -65.14 -27.32 70.05
CA ASN A 745 -64.43 -26.39 70.94
C ASN A 745 -62.96 -26.08 70.60
N ASP A 746 -62.36 -26.71 69.59
CA ASP A 746 -61.09 -26.22 69.04
C ASP A 746 -61.31 -24.86 68.36
N GLU A 747 -60.25 -24.06 68.24
CA GLU A 747 -60.27 -22.86 67.40
C GLU A 747 -59.75 -23.22 66.00
N PRO A 748 -60.60 -23.22 64.95
CA PRO A 748 -60.15 -23.39 63.57
C PRO A 748 -59.14 -22.31 63.18
N ILE A 749 -58.06 -22.72 62.52
CA ILE A 749 -57.07 -21.79 61.96
C ILE A 749 -57.22 -21.61 60.45
N GLY A 750 -57.96 -22.52 59.80
CA GLY A 750 -58.17 -22.49 58.36
C GLY A 750 -58.66 -23.84 57.84
N VAL A 751 -58.61 -23.99 56.51
CA VAL A 751 -59.09 -25.18 55.79
C VAL A 751 -58.03 -25.63 54.81
N ILE A 752 -57.85 -26.94 54.64
CA ILE A 752 -56.96 -27.44 53.59
C ILE A 752 -57.49 -27.00 52.22
N SER A 753 -56.73 -26.15 51.55
CA SER A 753 -57.12 -25.49 50.29
C SER A 753 -56.36 -26.08 49.11
N GLY A 754 -57.10 -26.36 48.03
CA GLY A 754 -56.55 -26.73 46.73
C GLY A 754 -56.54 -25.57 45.73
N THR A 755 -57.00 -24.39 46.13
CA THR A 755 -57.30 -23.26 45.23
C THR A 755 -56.70 -21.95 45.72
N ALA A 756 -55.61 -21.98 46.49
CA ALA A 756 -54.99 -20.76 47.00
C ALA A 756 -54.50 -19.83 45.87
N ALA A 757 -54.75 -18.54 46.03
CA ALA A 757 -54.24 -17.46 45.17
C ALA A 757 -52.79 -17.10 45.48
N LEU A 758 -52.40 -17.26 46.76
CA LEU A 758 -51.06 -17.05 47.26
C LEU A 758 -50.76 -18.12 48.31
N VAL A 759 -49.65 -18.83 48.16
CA VAL A 759 -49.17 -19.81 49.13
C VAL A 759 -47.86 -19.33 49.72
N ALA A 760 -47.87 -19.05 51.02
CA ALA A 760 -46.67 -18.67 51.77
C ALA A 760 -45.93 -19.90 52.34
N ASN A 761 -44.68 -19.68 52.73
CA ASN A 761 -43.87 -20.60 53.53
C ASN A 761 -43.42 -21.90 52.82
N ASP A 762 -43.43 -21.96 51.50
CA ASP A 762 -43.01 -23.15 50.72
C ASP A 762 -41.51 -23.49 50.82
N LYS A 763 -40.67 -22.45 50.95
CA LYS A 763 -39.20 -22.57 50.94
C LYS A 763 -38.65 -23.19 49.64
N THR A 764 -39.32 -22.91 48.53
CA THR A 764 -39.13 -23.47 47.19
C THR A 764 -37.68 -23.77 46.77
N TYR A 765 -36.73 -22.85 46.99
CA TYR A 765 -35.39 -22.94 46.38
C TYR A 765 -34.30 -23.54 47.27
N HIS A 766 -34.43 -23.49 48.59
CA HIS A 766 -33.42 -23.98 49.51
C HIS A 766 -34.00 -24.25 50.90
N HIS A 767 -33.31 -25.10 51.66
CA HIS A 767 -33.69 -25.39 53.03
C HIS A 767 -33.82 -24.10 53.85
N LYS A 768 -34.81 -24.07 54.76
CA LYS A 768 -35.09 -22.91 55.62
C LYS A 768 -33.87 -22.45 56.43
N ASP A 769 -32.96 -23.36 56.73
CA ASP A 769 -31.79 -23.14 57.57
C ASP A 769 -30.51 -22.80 56.76
N ARG A 770 -30.62 -22.56 55.45
CA ARG A 770 -29.46 -22.19 54.62
C ARG A 770 -28.82 -20.88 55.08
N TYR A 771 -29.62 -19.92 55.51
CA TYR A 771 -29.14 -18.62 55.98
C TYR A 771 -29.45 -18.44 57.46
N LEU A 772 -28.55 -17.75 58.17
CA LEU A 772 -28.79 -17.37 59.56
C LEU A 772 -29.98 -16.42 59.65
N GLN A 773 -30.81 -16.64 60.67
CA GLN A 773 -31.96 -15.81 60.98
C GLN A 773 -31.83 -15.27 62.40
N ASN A 774 -32.42 -14.11 62.66
CA ASN A 774 -32.55 -13.58 64.03
C ASN A 774 -33.70 -14.27 64.78
N GLU A 775 -33.90 -13.88 66.04
CA GLU A 775 -34.95 -14.43 66.92
C GLU A 775 -36.39 -14.23 66.38
N TYR A 776 -36.60 -13.35 65.39
CA TYR A 776 -37.88 -13.11 64.73
C TYR A 776 -38.01 -13.81 63.37
N GLY A 777 -37.06 -14.66 62.99
CA GLY A 777 -37.04 -15.37 61.70
C GLY A 777 -36.63 -14.51 60.50
N MET A 778 -36.17 -13.28 60.72
CA MET A 778 -35.62 -12.44 59.65
C MET A 778 -34.23 -12.93 59.26
N THR A 779 -34.00 -13.11 57.96
CA THR A 779 -32.67 -13.47 57.45
C THR A 779 -31.67 -12.36 57.78
N LEU A 780 -30.59 -12.73 58.46
CA LEU A 780 -29.49 -11.82 58.76
C LEU A 780 -28.69 -11.57 57.50
N THR A 781 -28.45 -10.29 57.20
CA THR A 781 -27.60 -9.86 56.09
C THR A 781 -26.34 -9.19 56.62
N LYS A 782 -25.24 -9.37 55.89
CA LYS A 782 -24.01 -8.60 56.06
C LYS A 782 -23.91 -7.56 54.95
N ARG A 783 -23.52 -6.34 55.32
CA ARG A 783 -23.24 -5.28 54.35
C ARG A 783 -21.84 -5.46 53.81
N VAL A 784 -21.73 -5.83 52.54
CA VAL A 784 -20.47 -6.16 51.86
C VAL A 784 -20.22 -5.14 50.75
N GLN A 785 -19.00 -4.65 50.67
CA GLN A 785 -18.55 -3.86 49.54
C GLN A 785 -18.09 -4.82 48.44
N ARG A 786 -18.68 -4.70 47.25
CA ARG A 786 -18.30 -5.48 46.07
C ARG A 786 -17.65 -4.56 45.05
N GLU A 787 -16.48 -4.95 44.60
CA GLU A 787 -15.74 -4.29 43.54
C GLU A 787 -16.22 -4.79 42.16
N PHE A 788 -16.36 -3.87 41.22
CA PHE A 788 -16.59 -4.16 39.82
C PHE A 788 -15.85 -3.13 38.95
N GLU A 789 -15.54 -3.50 37.72
CA GLU A 789 -14.89 -2.58 36.78
C GLU A 789 -15.93 -1.68 36.10
N ASP A 790 -15.67 -0.37 36.06
CA ASP A 790 -16.42 0.57 35.26
C ASP A 790 -16.05 0.49 33.76
N ILE A 791 -16.54 1.47 32.99
CA ILE A 791 -16.31 1.54 31.53
C ILE A 791 -14.84 1.80 31.16
N ASP A 792 -14.06 2.38 32.07
CA ASP A 792 -12.66 2.74 31.90
C ASP A 792 -11.72 1.69 32.51
N GLY A 793 -12.29 0.61 33.09
CA GLY A 793 -11.56 -0.43 33.80
C GLY A 793 -11.14 -0.03 35.21
N ASN A 794 -11.67 1.08 35.74
CA ASN A 794 -11.40 1.47 37.11
C ASN A 794 -12.26 0.64 38.07
N PRO A 795 -11.71 0.26 39.23
CA PRO A 795 -12.48 -0.38 40.27
C PRO A 795 -13.49 0.61 40.86
N VAL A 796 -14.76 0.26 40.76
CA VAL A 796 -15.89 0.94 41.41
C VAL A 796 -16.50 -0.01 42.43
N PHE A 797 -16.97 0.58 43.52
CA PHE A 797 -17.45 -0.17 44.67
C PHE A 797 -18.95 0.05 44.87
N GLU A 798 -19.68 -1.05 44.97
CA GLU A 798 -21.11 -1.06 45.33
C GLU A 798 -21.28 -1.74 46.70
N TRP A 799 -22.05 -1.11 47.58
CA TRP A 799 -22.47 -1.74 48.82
C TRP A 799 -23.70 -2.62 48.57
N ARG A 800 -23.65 -3.86 49.04
CA ARG A 800 -24.76 -4.83 48.96
C ARG A 800 -25.03 -5.45 50.31
N ASP A 801 -26.29 -5.73 50.58
CA ASP A 801 -26.69 -6.55 51.72
C ASP A 801 -26.86 -7.99 51.24
N GLU A 802 -25.99 -8.88 51.72
CA GLU A 802 -25.98 -10.29 51.34
C GLU A 802 -26.39 -11.17 52.52
N PRO A 803 -27.22 -12.22 52.31
CA PRO A 803 -27.55 -13.18 53.36
C PRO A 803 -26.30 -13.84 53.98
N ILE A 804 -26.28 -14.01 55.30
CA ILE A 804 -25.21 -14.73 55.99
C ILE A 804 -25.51 -16.23 55.95
N GLU A 805 -24.63 -17.01 55.33
CA GLU A 805 -24.76 -18.47 55.26
C GLU A 805 -24.61 -19.12 56.64
N ASN A 806 -25.46 -20.10 56.92
CA ASN A 806 -25.40 -20.86 58.15
C ASN A 806 -24.23 -21.87 58.08
N PRO A 807 -23.23 -21.80 58.98
CA PRO A 807 -22.09 -22.72 58.96
C PRO A 807 -22.46 -24.20 59.09
N ASN A 808 -23.65 -24.50 59.62
CA ASN A 808 -24.15 -25.86 59.78
C ASN A 808 -24.96 -26.35 58.57
N TYR A 809 -25.14 -25.51 57.54
CA TYR A 809 -25.82 -25.91 56.31
C TYR A 809 -24.92 -26.87 55.52
N ASN A 810 -25.48 -28.02 55.13
CA ASN A 810 -24.81 -29.00 54.29
C ASN A 810 -25.45 -29.02 52.90
N GLU A 811 -24.74 -28.48 51.91
CA GLU A 811 -25.20 -28.39 50.53
C GLU A 811 -25.35 -29.76 49.83
N ASN A 812 -24.75 -30.83 50.35
CA ASN A 812 -24.78 -32.16 49.75
C ASN A 812 -26.05 -32.94 50.09
N LEU A 813 -26.88 -32.45 51.01
CA LEU A 813 -28.15 -33.10 51.33
C LEU A 813 -29.19 -32.72 50.28
N PRO A 814 -29.92 -33.69 49.70
CA PRO A 814 -30.98 -33.39 48.74
C PRO A 814 -32.08 -32.59 49.44
N TYR A 815 -32.46 -31.46 48.84
CA TYR A 815 -33.53 -30.62 49.35
C TYR A 815 -34.82 -30.84 48.56
N VAL A 816 -35.92 -31.05 49.28
CA VAL A 816 -37.28 -31.13 48.74
C VAL A 816 -38.08 -29.98 49.35
N SER A 817 -38.77 -29.19 48.51
CA SER A 817 -39.61 -28.07 48.98
C SER A 817 -40.73 -28.57 49.89
N ARG A 818 -41.38 -27.67 50.64
CA ARG A 818 -42.49 -28.10 51.49
C ARG A 818 -43.69 -28.55 50.67
N SER A 819 -44.02 -27.87 49.57
CA SER A 819 -45.12 -28.26 48.68
C SER A 819 -45.00 -29.66 48.09
N GLU A 820 -43.79 -30.22 48.00
CA GLU A 820 -43.54 -31.58 47.49
C GLU A 820 -43.51 -32.65 48.60
N ARG A 821 -43.64 -32.26 49.87
CA ARG A 821 -43.56 -33.16 51.04
C ARG A 821 -44.97 -33.47 51.58
N PRO A 822 -45.34 -34.76 51.74
CA PRO A 822 -46.71 -35.18 52.08
C PRO A 822 -47.22 -34.64 53.42
N GLU A 823 -46.33 -34.38 54.37
CA GLU A 823 -46.69 -33.82 55.68
C GLU A 823 -47.01 -32.33 55.64
N TRP A 824 -46.63 -31.58 54.60
CA TRP A 824 -46.90 -30.14 54.49
C TRP A 824 -48.18 -29.90 53.67
N ASN A 825 -49.12 -29.18 54.26
CA ASN A 825 -50.46 -29.00 53.73
C ASN A 825 -50.75 -27.51 53.54
N THR A 826 -51.32 -27.15 52.38
CA THR A 826 -51.74 -25.77 52.10
C THR A 826 -53.01 -25.45 52.87
N VAL A 827 -52.90 -24.63 53.91
CA VAL A 827 -54.03 -24.20 54.73
C VAL A 827 -54.47 -22.82 54.28
N GLY A 828 -55.65 -22.72 53.67
CA GLY A 828 -56.31 -21.45 53.38
C GLY A 828 -56.77 -20.81 54.68
N LEU A 829 -56.20 -19.64 54.97
CA LEU A 829 -56.43 -18.90 56.22
C LEU A 829 -57.56 -17.89 56.09
N ILE A 830 -57.62 -17.24 54.92
CA ILE A 830 -58.56 -16.15 54.63
C ILE A 830 -59.01 -16.27 53.18
N GLY A 831 -60.31 -16.11 52.92
CA GLY A 831 -60.88 -16.08 51.58
C GLY A 831 -62.08 -17.00 51.41
N GLN A 832 -62.48 -17.21 50.16
CA GLN A 832 -63.58 -18.11 49.80
C GLN A 832 -63.02 -19.51 49.54
N ILE A 833 -63.21 -20.43 50.49
CA ILE A 833 -62.56 -21.75 50.48
C ILE A 833 -63.63 -22.83 50.45
N TYR A 834 -63.45 -23.81 49.56
CA TYR A 834 -64.27 -25.01 49.54
C TYR A 834 -64.03 -25.83 50.80
N THR A 835 -65.09 -26.06 51.57
CA THR A 835 -65.04 -26.67 52.90
C THR A 835 -66.03 -27.82 52.98
N ASN A 836 -65.62 -28.92 53.61
CA ASN A 836 -66.47 -30.07 53.90
C ASN A 836 -67.41 -29.71 55.07
N VAL A 837 -68.72 -29.87 54.91
CA VAL A 837 -69.75 -29.48 55.89
C VAL A 837 -70.79 -30.59 56.11
N GLU A 838 -71.47 -30.58 57.25
CA GLU A 838 -72.54 -31.51 57.60
C GLU A 838 -73.80 -31.29 56.74
N LYS A 839 -74.68 -32.29 56.70
CA LYS A 839 -75.85 -32.35 55.80
C LYS A 839 -76.87 -31.21 56.00
N ASP A 840 -76.95 -30.68 57.22
CA ASP A 840 -77.93 -29.66 57.64
C ASP A 840 -77.42 -28.22 57.52
N VAL A 841 -76.16 -28.03 57.09
CA VAL A 841 -75.56 -26.72 56.88
C VAL A 841 -76.14 -26.06 55.62
N ILE A 842 -76.66 -24.84 55.77
CA ILE A 842 -77.23 -24.05 54.67
C ILE A 842 -76.49 -22.72 54.47
N ALA A 843 -76.75 -22.07 53.33
CA ALA A 843 -76.24 -20.72 53.07
C ALA A 843 -76.66 -19.75 54.18
N GLY A 844 -75.70 -18.97 54.69
CA GLY A 844 -75.90 -18.02 55.78
C GLY A 844 -75.50 -18.54 57.16
N ASP A 845 -75.34 -19.85 57.36
CA ASP A 845 -74.89 -20.42 58.63
C ASP A 845 -73.42 -20.06 58.92
N LEU A 846 -73.10 -19.95 60.22
CA LEU A 846 -71.74 -20.00 60.73
C LEU A 846 -71.39 -21.44 61.09
N ILE A 847 -70.15 -21.85 60.84
CA ILE A 847 -69.70 -23.22 61.08
C ILE A 847 -68.41 -23.30 61.91
N ASN A 848 -68.29 -24.37 62.68
CA ASN A 848 -67.08 -24.80 63.37
C ASN A 848 -66.69 -26.22 62.96
N GLY A 849 -65.47 -26.66 63.29
CA GLY A 849 -64.98 -27.99 62.93
C GLY A 849 -65.36 -29.08 63.92
N LYS A 850 -65.85 -30.21 63.42
CA LYS A 850 -66.00 -31.47 64.15
C LYS A 850 -65.45 -32.61 63.32
N ALA A 851 -64.39 -33.27 63.80
CA ALA A 851 -63.59 -34.19 63.00
C ALA A 851 -63.13 -33.61 61.64
N GLY A 852 -62.94 -32.29 61.57
CA GLY A 852 -62.57 -31.54 60.37
C GLY A 852 -63.70 -31.27 59.38
N ILE A 853 -64.95 -31.62 59.71
CA ILE A 853 -66.16 -31.30 58.93
C ILE A 853 -66.89 -30.15 59.62
N GLY A 854 -67.37 -29.18 58.84
CA GLY A 854 -68.09 -28.02 59.32
C GLY A 854 -69.49 -28.35 59.82
N TYR A 855 -69.74 -28.22 61.12
CA TYR A 855 -71.09 -28.31 61.70
C TYR A 855 -71.65 -26.91 61.96
N LYS A 856 -72.98 -26.77 61.94
CA LYS A 856 -73.67 -25.50 62.19
C LYS A 856 -73.46 -25.02 63.63
N ASP A 857 -72.85 -23.84 63.78
CA ASP A 857 -72.62 -23.15 65.05
C ASP A 857 -72.81 -21.65 64.88
N ASN A 858 -74.08 -21.21 64.91
CA ASN A 858 -74.43 -19.80 64.73
C ASN A 858 -74.07 -18.90 65.91
N VAL A 859 -73.45 -19.44 66.97
CA VAL A 859 -73.00 -18.67 68.14
C VAL A 859 -71.49 -18.45 68.10
N ASN A 860 -70.71 -19.51 67.89
CA ASN A 860 -69.24 -19.47 67.96
C ASN A 860 -68.54 -19.81 66.64
N GLY A 861 -69.28 -20.07 65.57
CA GLY A 861 -68.74 -20.46 64.27
C GLY A 861 -67.80 -19.41 63.67
N LYS A 862 -66.76 -19.89 62.98
CA LYS A 862 -65.67 -19.07 62.43
C LYS A 862 -65.71 -18.95 60.91
N GLY A 863 -66.34 -19.91 60.22
CA GLY A 863 -66.55 -19.86 58.78
C GLY A 863 -67.98 -19.46 58.46
N ARG A 864 -68.19 -18.55 57.50
CA ARG A 864 -69.53 -18.15 57.04
C ARG A 864 -69.87 -18.83 55.73
N VAL A 865 -70.91 -19.66 55.73
CA VAL A 865 -71.32 -20.44 54.56
C VAL A 865 -71.97 -19.53 53.53
N MET A 866 -71.39 -19.49 52.32
CA MET A 866 -71.91 -18.68 51.21
C MET A 866 -72.90 -19.47 50.36
N ALA A 867 -72.51 -20.68 49.96
CA ALA A 867 -73.34 -21.57 49.16
C ALA A 867 -72.88 -23.02 49.33
N VAL A 868 -73.82 -23.95 49.39
CA VAL A 868 -73.51 -25.38 49.25
C VAL A 868 -73.29 -25.64 47.76
N THR A 869 -72.06 -25.98 47.38
CA THR A 869 -71.66 -26.16 45.97
C THR A 869 -71.75 -27.61 45.52
N THR A 870 -71.63 -28.56 46.45
CA THR A 870 -71.90 -29.97 46.21
C THR A 870 -72.78 -30.53 47.33
N PRO A 871 -73.97 -31.08 47.02
CA PRO A 871 -74.85 -31.68 48.04
C PRO A 871 -74.19 -32.83 48.80
N TYR A 872 -74.74 -33.13 49.98
CA TYR A 872 -74.33 -34.27 50.79
C TYR A 872 -74.48 -35.59 50.03
N ASN A 873 -73.51 -36.48 50.20
CA ASN A 873 -73.53 -37.84 49.66
C ASN A 873 -73.10 -38.83 50.76
N GLU A 874 -73.86 -39.92 50.94
CA GLU A 874 -73.64 -40.92 52.00
C GLU A 874 -72.29 -41.65 51.87
N GLU A 875 -71.78 -41.88 50.64
CA GLU A 875 -70.45 -42.50 50.42
C GLU A 875 -69.31 -41.55 50.80
N ARG A 876 -69.51 -40.24 50.65
CA ARG A 876 -68.53 -39.19 50.99
C ARG A 876 -68.58 -38.80 52.46
N GLY A 877 -69.75 -38.87 53.09
CA GLY A 877 -69.96 -38.51 54.48
C GLY A 877 -70.07 -37.01 54.77
N PHE A 878 -70.00 -36.13 53.76
CA PHE A 878 -70.14 -34.66 53.89
C PHE A 878 -70.67 -34.00 52.61
N ALA A 879 -71.19 -32.78 52.73
CA ALA A 879 -71.42 -31.85 51.62
C ALA A 879 -70.20 -30.95 51.42
N ILE A 880 -70.06 -30.30 50.26
CA ILE A 880 -69.02 -29.26 50.04
C ILE A 880 -69.71 -27.91 49.91
N ALA A 881 -69.27 -26.95 50.70
CA ALA A 881 -69.74 -25.58 50.63
C ALA A 881 -68.59 -24.61 50.32
N LEU A 882 -68.90 -23.54 49.60
CA LEU A 882 -68.03 -22.38 49.54
C LEU A 882 -68.24 -21.57 50.82
N VAL A 883 -67.19 -21.42 51.61
CA VAL A 883 -67.24 -20.78 52.93
C VAL A 883 -66.25 -19.63 52.93
N LEU A 884 -66.70 -18.48 53.43
CA LEU A 884 -65.86 -17.32 53.67
C LEU A 884 -65.18 -17.47 55.03
N TRP A 885 -63.86 -17.62 55.02
CA TRP A 885 -63.00 -17.77 56.20
C TRP A 885 -62.20 -16.50 56.47
N GLY A 886 -61.87 -16.24 57.75
CA GLY A 886 -61.00 -15.14 58.16
C GLY A 886 -61.69 -13.77 58.30
N VAL A 887 -63.02 -13.72 58.33
CA VAL A 887 -63.81 -12.51 58.59
C VAL A 887 -64.70 -12.74 59.83
N LYS A 888 -64.79 -11.73 60.71
CA LYS A 888 -65.77 -11.69 61.81
C LYS A 888 -67.00 -10.91 61.37
#